data_AF-A0A8J3S5Q2-F1
#
_entry.id   AF-A0A8J3S5Q2-F1
#
_cell.length_a   1.000
_cell.length_b   1.000
_cell.length_c   1.000
_cell.angle_alpha   90.00
_cell.angle_beta   90.00
_cell.angle_gamma   90.00
#
_symmetry.space_group_name_H-M   'P 1'
#
loop_
_entity.id
_entity.type
_entity.pdbx_description
1 polymer ?
#
loop_
_entity_poly.entity_id
_entity_poly.type
_entity_poly.pdbx_seq_one_letter_code
_entity_poly.pdbx_strand_id
1 'polypeptide(L)'
;MLRRLLTAVLAGGLVAAGLAAAPAPAHAGSPSCDPGDCFTVKVSLDRAPAVGESAKLTVDVVAGQDVPDATTVIELPETLRWASPPAGLTRTAAMIGRSPVDRAARTGRVRRGTPVRYEGVVTAVAPGPAAVRAWARDARPGPVSEGLVYLTIGEKSSIFGMPPGEGGRRARTPARTTSLAGDTCVRGRVKHVQAEDGTVRGVPMVSVEARDDDGGGGSQKIGFALTDEAGDYTVCFPGTEEDGSGQDVYLEVRPIGYRWQVVRPDGEDAGDDYDDYIATGEVTHDVPAGTNLTIIDYESERGSPVEGAFRVFTAAFDTWKAYTGWLNRPGNDCWKPGQASCQLVTVVWAPDRVLDSSYYCPGTVPGKCADRYEIQLTAPVHLRKMTVAHELGHFIMDYTHGSLPRPEDACQEHYMKEPSGPVCAWVEGWADWVAVQTYGDTHYRWGTEAAIDLESPRWFSEGWPSGVKADWTEGRVAGALLDLADSGTRNEKYWDVSSLGPEGVVAAFLKAPVAGVHDFAAALPAQNQAEARAVLFHNTVRLDHYEILDDRKAAYRPANVPLVQDFFSVAGSWSVVATTPSGADGSDVDLKVARDPQSAVTSAQWSASSPDFVAVQPTPGDEPFAATVTSGTDYQEHLTEVAVAPDGDLEKGTPMEFSMGADRLVEIRTTWIDKGVPATLSVVPRNGQDVDLFVLAPDSAKWGLPRSSARGSAGGGPNKAERVTITDPKVTGVYAVIVIRKSGEGGVLLART
;
A
#
# COMPACT_ATOMS: atom_id res chain seq x y z
N MET A 1 -52.57 -5.91 61.65
CA MET A 1 -53.27 -7.15 61.25
C MET A 1 -52.31 -7.93 60.36
N LEU A 2 -51.42 -8.77 60.90
CA LEU A 2 -51.57 -10.18 61.30
C LEU A 2 -51.67 -11.18 60.12
N ARG A 3 -50.77 -12.20 60.20
CA ARG A 3 -50.82 -13.57 59.62
C ARG A 3 -50.31 -13.77 58.18
N ARG A 4 -49.63 -14.86 57.82
CA ARG A 4 -48.91 -15.97 58.50
C ARG A 4 -48.38 -16.87 57.37
N LEU A 5 -47.15 -17.37 57.54
CA LEU A 5 -46.65 -18.73 57.27
C LEU A 5 -46.88 -19.38 55.89
N LEU A 6 -45.79 -19.86 55.26
CA LEU A 6 -45.47 -21.30 55.31
C LEU A 6 -44.01 -21.61 54.91
N THR A 7 -43.43 -22.46 55.74
CA THR A 7 -42.12 -23.12 55.68
C THR A 7 -42.14 -24.26 54.64
N ALA A 8 -41.05 -24.44 53.89
CA ALA A 8 -40.66 -25.75 53.37
C ALA A 8 -39.13 -25.85 53.37
N VAL A 9 -38.63 -26.61 54.34
CA VAL A 9 -37.23 -27.02 54.48
C VAL A 9 -37.02 -28.23 53.58
N LEU A 10 -36.08 -28.16 52.64
CA LEU A 10 -35.50 -29.31 51.96
C LEU A 10 -33.99 -29.26 52.17
N ALA A 11 -33.52 -30.10 53.09
CA ALA A 11 -32.12 -30.39 53.31
C ALA A 11 -31.65 -31.33 52.20
N GLY A 12 -30.86 -30.81 51.26
CA GLY A 12 -30.08 -31.59 50.31
C GLY A 12 -28.61 -31.27 50.52
N GLY A 13 -27.85 -32.22 51.08
CA GLY A 13 -26.41 -32.10 51.23
C GLY A 13 -25.72 -32.05 49.88
N LEU A 14 -25.03 -30.96 49.59
CA LEU A 14 -24.10 -30.84 48.46
C LEU A 14 -22.68 -31.05 48.99
N VAL A 15 -22.08 -32.12 48.50
CA VAL A 15 -20.66 -32.48 48.65
C VAL A 15 -19.82 -31.37 48.03
N ALA A 16 -18.94 -30.77 48.82
CA ALA A 16 -17.93 -29.82 48.33
C ALA A 16 -16.86 -30.58 47.53
N ALA A 17 -17.08 -30.72 46.23
CA ALA A 17 -16.01 -31.04 45.29
C ALA A 17 -15.26 -29.74 44.97
N GLY A 18 -13.99 -29.67 45.36
CA GLY A 18 -13.10 -28.58 44.99
C GLY A 18 -12.93 -28.54 43.47
N LEU A 19 -13.59 -27.58 42.83
CA LEU A 19 -13.30 -27.20 41.46
C LEU A 19 -12.05 -26.32 41.47
N ALA A 20 -10.91 -26.92 41.11
CA ALA A 20 -9.77 -26.14 40.64
C ALA A 20 -10.24 -25.33 39.44
N ALA A 21 -10.14 -23.99 39.54
CA ALA A 21 -10.43 -23.10 38.42
C ALA A 21 -9.54 -23.50 37.23
N ALA A 22 -10.18 -23.84 36.12
CA ALA A 22 -9.47 -24.06 34.86
C ALA A 22 -8.73 -22.75 34.49
N PRO A 23 -7.47 -22.83 34.03
CA PRO A 23 -6.76 -21.65 33.56
C PRO A 23 -7.58 -20.97 32.48
N ALA A 24 -7.69 -19.64 32.56
CA ALA A 24 -8.34 -18.84 31.53
C ALA A 24 -7.70 -19.17 30.16
N PRO A 25 -8.49 -19.35 29.09
CA PRO A 25 -7.93 -19.58 27.76
C PRO A 25 -7.02 -18.40 27.42
N ALA A 26 -5.77 -18.71 27.09
CA ALA A 26 -4.81 -17.73 26.60
C ALA A 26 -5.48 -16.94 25.47
N HIS A 27 -5.49 -15.61 25.58
CA HIS A 27 -5.96 -14.75 24.50
C HIS A 27 -5.16 -15.10 23.24
N ALA A 28 -5.85 -15.66 22.24
CA ALA A 28 -5.27 -15.87 20.93
C ALA A 28 -4.79 -14.50 20.44
N GLY A 29 -3.48 -14.39 20.18
CA GLY A 29 -2.92 -13.16 19.64
C GLY A 29 -3.68 -12.73 18.40
N SER A 30 -3.73 -11.43 18.14
CA SER A 30 -4.31 -10.89 16.92
C SER A 30 -3.74 -11.66 15.70
N PRO A 31 -4.59 -12.13 14.79
CA PRO A 31 -4.14 -12.89 13.63
C PRO A 31 -3.12 -12.07 12.84
N SER A 32 -2.04 -12.72 12.39
CA SER A 32 -0.92 -12.05 11.72
C SER A 32 -1.17 -11.78 10.22
N CYS A 33 -2.38 -12.09 9.73
CA CYS A 33 -2.79 -11.85 8.35
C CYS A 33 -4.30 -11.59 8.26
N ASP A 34 -4.65 -10.76 7.28
CA ASP A 34 -6.02 -10.39 6.96
C ASP A 34 -6.78 -11.56 6.29
N PRO A 35 -8.11 -11.64 6.46
CA PRO A 35 -8.94 -12.61 5.77
C PRO A 35 -8.74 -12.53 4.24
N GLY A 36 -8.24 -13.62 3.64
CA GLY A 36 -7.98 -13.73 2.21
C GLY A 36 -6.52 -13.63 1.77
N ASP A 37 -5.63 -13.12 2.63
CA ASP A 37 -4.19 -13.05 2.39
C ASP A 37 -3.40 -14.11 3.17
N CYS A 38 -4.12 -14.94 3.94
CA CYS A 38 -3.51 -15.95 4.78
C CYS A 38 -3.03 -17.21 4.04
N PHE A 39 -3.23 -17.33 2.72
CA PHE A 39 -2.85 -18.53 1.97
C PHE A 39 -2.09 -18.20 0.67
N THR A 40 -1.20 -19.09 0.28
CA THR A 40 -0.64 -19.18 -1.08
C THR A 40 -1.13 -20.49 -1.70
N VAL A 41 -1.75 -20.42 -2.87
CA VAL A 41 -2.30 -21.58 -3.59
C VAL A 41 -1.59 -21.73 -4.93
N LYS A 42 -0.90 -22.87 -5.14
CA LYS A 42 -0.27 -23.22 -6.42
C LYS A 42 -1.01 -24.38 -7.06
N VAL A 43 -1.28 -24.30 -8.36
CA VAL A 43 -1.99 -25.33 -9.12
C VAL A 43 -1.14 -25.72 -10.31
N SER A 44 -0.97 -27.02 -10.53
CA SER A 44 -0.20 -27.55 -11.66
C SER A 44 -0.78 -28.87 -12.16
N LEU A 45 -0.71 -29.09 -13.46
CA LEU A 45 -0.91 -30.41 -14.07
C LEU A 45 0.44 -30.94 -14.55
N ASP A 46 0.64 -32.26 -14.50
CA ASP A 46 1.85 -32.89 -15.02
C ASP A 46 1.93 -32.86 -16.56
N ARG A 47 0.78 -32.76 -17.24
CA ARG A 47 0.63 -32.57 -18.69
C ARG A 47 -0.75 -32.00 -19.03
N ALA A 48 -0.91 -31.46 -20.23
CA ALA A 48 -2.22 -31.12 -20.77
C ALA A 48 -2.86 -32.38 -21.41
N PRO A 49 -3.98 -32.91 -20.89
CA PRO A 49 -4.60 -34.12 -21.43
C PRO A 49 -5.44 -33.81 -22.69
N ALA A 50 -5.34 -34.64 -23.73
CA ALA A 50 -6.30 -34.65 -24.86
C ALA A 50 -7.64 -35.27 -24.45
N VAL A 51 -8.69 -35.08 -25.26
CA VAL A 51 -10.01 -35.69 -24.99
C VAL A 51 -9.88 -37.20 -24.79
N GLY A 52 -10.35 -37.70 -23.65
CA GLY A 52 -10.25 -39.10 -23.22
C GLY A 52 -8.97 -39.44 -22.43
N GLU A 53 -7.97 -38.56 -22.41
CA GLU A 53 -6.77 -38.71 -21.61
C GLU A 53 -6.92 -38.13 -20.20
N SER A 54 -6.03 -38.55 -19.31
CA SER A 54 -5.98 -38.10 -17.92
C SER A 54 -4.63 -37.45 -17.57
N ALA A 55 -4.67 -36.47 -16.67
CA ALA A 55 -3.50 -35.79 -16.13
C ALA A 55 -3.56 -35.74 -14.59
N LYS A 56 -2.40 -35.75 -13.96
CA LYS A 56 -2.27 -35.58 -12.51
C LYS A 56 -2.34 -34.09 -12.19
N LEU A 57 -3.32 -33.71 -11.37
CA LEU A 57 -3.47 -32.37 -10.84
C LEU A 57 -2.89 -32.31 -9.43
N THR A 58 -1.97 -31.38 -9.21
CA THR A 58 -1.39 -31.08 -7.89
C THR A 58 -1.79 -29.66 -7.49
N VAL A 59 -2.33 -29.53 -6.27
CA VAL A 59 -2.63 -28.25 -5.63
C VAL A 59 -1.88 -28.17 -4.30
N ASP A 60 -1.02 -27.17 -4.15
CA ASP A 60 -0.29 -26.89 -2.92
C ASP A 60 -0.88 -25.65 -2.24
N VAL A 61 -1.30 -25.81 -0.98
CA VAL A 61 -1.82 -24.72 -0.14
C VAL A 61 -0.88 -24.50 1.03
N VAL A 62 -0.33 -23.29 1.16
CA VAL A 62 0.55 -22.88 2.28
C VAL A 62 -0.14 -21.75 3.03
N ALA A 63 -0.24 -21.83 4.36
CA ALA A 63 -0.80 -20.74 5.16
C ALA A 63 0.29 -19.86 5.79
N GLY A 64 0.06 -18.54 5.82
CA GLY A 64 0.90 -17.57 6.52
C GLY A 64 0.78 -17.63 8.05
N GLN A 65 -0.27 -18.28 8.56
CA GLN A 65 -0.51 -18.56 9.97
C GLN A 65 -1.20 -19.91 10.18
N ASP A 66 -1.33 -20.35 11.44
CA ASP A 66 -2.10 -21.55 11.77
C ASP A 66 -3.61 -21.27 11.61
N VAL A 67 -4.26 -21.98 10.68
CA VAL A 67 -5.69 -21.85 10.44
C VAL A 67 -6.38 -23.18 10.76
N PRO A 68 -7.22 -23.25 11.82
CA PRO A 68 -7.84 -24.51 12.24
C PRO A 68 -8.88 -25.03 11.24
N ASP A 69 -9.59 -24.14 10.55
CA ASP A 69 -10.73 -24.43 9.69
C ASP A 69 -10.56 -23.80 8.30
N ALA A 70 -9.47 -24.12 7.61
CA ALA A 70 -9.25 -23.65 6.25
C ALA A 70 -10.08 -24.48 5.26
N THR A 71 -10.90 -23.83 4.45
CA THR A 71 -11.62 -24.45 3.34
C THR A 71 -10.81 -24.34 2.07
N THR A 72 -10.41 -25.47 1.48
CA THR A 72 -9.85 -25.55 0.13
C THR A 72 -10.89 -26.10 -0.83
N VAL A 73 -11.02 -25.46 -1.99
CA VAL A 73 -11.93 -25.86 -3.05
C VAL A 73 -11.17 -25.91 -4.37
N ILE A 74 -11.40 -26.97 -5.14
CA ILE A 74 -10.86 -27.16 -6.49
C ILE A 74 -12.03 -27.37 -7.44
N GLU A 75 -12.09 -26.58 -8.50
CA GLU A 75 -13.19 -26.52 -9.46
C GLU A 75 -12.66 -26.83 -10.85
N LEU A 76 -13.25 -27.84 -11.50
CA LEU A 76 -12.96 -28.18 -12.88
C LEU A 76 -14.09 -27.64 -13.78
N PRO A 77 -13.77 -27.04 -14.94
CA PRO A 77 -14.76 -26.62 -15.92
C PRO A 77 -15.38 -27.85 -16.59
N GLU A 78 -16.47 -27.68 -17.35
CA GLU A 78 -17.20 -28.80 -17.99
C GLU A 78 -16.38 -29.63 -18.99
N THR A 79 -15.29 -29.07 -19.51
CA THR A 79 -14.32 -29.74 -20.39
C THR A 79 -13.38 -30.70 -19.64
N LEU A 80 -13.37 -30.66 -18.31
CA LEU A 80 -12.61 -31.54 -17.42
C LEU A 80 -13.52 -32.21 -16.38
N ARG A 81 -13.16 -33.42 -15.94
CA ARG A 81 -13.86 -34.11 -14.85
C ARG A 81 -12.90 -34.84 -13.93
N TRP A 82 -13.29 -35.05 -12.69
CA TRP A 82 -12.52 -35.89 -11.77
C TRP A 82 -12.64 -37.37 -12.19
N ALA A 83 -11.51 -37.95 -12.58
CA ALA A 83 -11.34 -39.41 -12.60
C ALA A 83 -11.09 -39.93 -11.18
N SER A 84 -10.24 -39.23 -10.43
CA SER A 84 -10.00 -39.48 -9.02
C SER A 84 -9.82 -38.14 -8.31
N PRO A 85 -10.79 -37.68 -7.50
CA PRO A 85 -10.62 -36.46 -6.73
C PRO A 85 -9.50 -36.63 -5.68
N PRO A 86 -8.88 -35.53 -5.21
CA PRO A 86 -7.83 -35.64 -4.23
C PRO A 86 -8.30 -36.30 -2.93
N ALA A 87 -7.42 -37.11 -2.33
CA ALA A 87 -7.75 -37.86 -1.13
C ALA A 87 -8.24 -36.94 -0.01
N GLY A 88 -9.40 -37.25 0.56
CA GLY A 88 -10.01 -36.48 1.65
C GLY A 88 -10.84 -35.26 1.21
N LEU A 89 -10.94 -34.97 -0.10
CA LEU A 89 -11.90 -33.97 -0.61
C LEU A 89 -13.23 -34.64 -0.95
N THR A 90 -14.33 -33.96 -0.65
CA THR A 90 -15.67 -34.37 -1.08
C THR A 90 -15.95 -33.80 -2.46
N ARG A 91 -16.26 -34.68 -3.42
CA ARG A 91 -16.67 -34.30 -4.78
C ARG A 91 -18.16 -33.99 -4.83
N THR A 92 -18.52 -32.89 -5.46
CA THR A 92 -19.90 -32.45 -5.67
C THR A 92 -20.02 -31.75 -7.01
N ALA A 93 -21.14 -31.95 -7.71
CA ALA A 93 -21.51 -31.05 -8.80
C ALA A 93 -21.86 -29.68 -8.22
N ALA A 94 -21.37 -28.60 -8.84
CA ALA A 94 -21.67 -27.23 -8.43
C ALA A 94 -21.87 -26.34 -9.65
N MET A 95 -22.26 -25.08 -9.41
CA MET A 95 -22.41 -24.05 -10.43
C MET A 95 -21.55 -22.85 -10.05
N ILE A 96 -20.85 -22.28 -11.03
CA ILE A 96 -20.25 -20.94 -10.93
C ILE A 96 -20.99 -20.05 -11.92
N GLY A 97 -21.82 -19.15 -11.40
CA GLY A 97 -22.78 -18.42 -12.23
C GLY A 97 -23.73 -19.38 -12.94
N ARG A 98 -23.67 -19.45 -14.28
CA ARG A 98 -24.45 -20.36 -15.11
C ARG A 98 -23.67 -21.58 -15.61
N SER A 99 -22.38 -21.69 -15.28
CA SER A 99 -21.51 -22.76 -15.77
C SER A 99 -21.45 -23.92 -14.77
N PRO A 100 -21.71 -25.17 -15.18
CA PRO A 100 -21.52 -26.33 -14.34
C PRO A 100 -20.04 -26.57 -14.09
N VAL A 101 -19.68 -26.92 -12.85
CA VAL A 101 -18.31 -27.29 -12.47
C VAL A 101 -18.30 -28.58 -11.66
N ASP A 102 -17.23 -29.36 -11.82
CA ASP A 102 -16.96 -30.56 -11.04
C ASP A 102 -16.06 -30.19 -9.85
N ARG A 103 -16.67 -29.95 -8.69
CA ARG A 103 -16.02 -29.38 -7.50
C ARG A 103 -15.53 -30.47 -6.56
N ALA A 104 -14.33 -30.32 -6.02
CA ALA A 104 -13.82 -31.08 -4.89
C ALA A 104 -13.46 -30.11 -3.76
N ALA A 105 -13.93 -30.35 -2.54
CA ALA A 105 -13.72 -29.43 -1.41
C ALA A 105 -13.43 -30.14 -0.09
N ARG A 106 -12.68 -29.49 0.80
CA ARG A 106 -12.43 -29.94 2.18
C ARG A 106 -12.22 -28.74 3.10
N THR A 107 -12.74 -28.83 4.32
CA THR A 107 -12.33 -27.97 5.43
C THR A 107 -11.40 -28.75 6.36
N GLY A 108 -10.29 -28.14 6.76
CA GLY A 108 -9.36 -28.74 7.72
C GLY A 108 -8.27 -27.77 8.16
N ARG A 109 -7.46 -28.23 9.11
CA ARG A 109 -6.36 -27.42 9.65
C ARG A 109 -5.20 -27.32 8.66
N VAL A 110 -4.72 -26.11 8.43
CA VAL A 110 -3.47 -25.80 7.71
C VAL A 110 -2.54 -25.10 8.70
N ARG A 111 -1.29 -25.57 8.81
CA ARG A 111 -0.31 -24.99 9.73
C ARG A 111 0.56 -23.97 9.01
N ARG A 112 1.01 -22.95 9.74
CA ARG A 112 1.90 -21.90 9.24
C ARG A 112 3.11 -22.51 8.54
N GLY A 113 3.37 -22.06 7.31
CA GLY A 113 4.55 -22.45 6.51
C GLY A 113 4.62 -23.93 6.14
N THR A 114 3.61 -24.75 6.47
CA THR A 114 3.58 -26.18 6.15
C THR A 114 2.65 -26.42 4.96
N PRO A 115 3.17 -26.77 3.78
CA PRO A 115 2.33 -27.02 2.61
C PRO A 115 1.40 -28.21 2.82
N VAL A 116 0.12 -28.02 2.51
CA VAL A 116 -0.85 -29.10 2.36
C VAL A 116 -1.00 -29.37 0.87
N ARG A 117 -0.58 -30.57 0.45
CA ARG A 117 -0.62 -31.02 -0.93
C ARG A 117 -1.87 -31.86 -1.20
N TYR A 118 -2.59 -31.50 -2.24
CA TYR A 118 -3.73 -32.24 -2.77
C TYR A 118 -3.37 -32.78 -4.16
N GLU A 119 -3.46 -34.10 -4.34
CA GLU A 119 -3.19 -34.75 -5.63
C GLU A 119 -4.41 -35.50 -6.12
N GLY A 120 -4.87 -35.21 -7.33
CA GLY A 120 -5.97 -35.90 -7.99
C GLY A 120 -5.66 -36.20 -9.45
N VAL A 121 -6.58 -36.91 -10.10
CA VAL A 121 -6.52 -37.22 -11.53
C VAL A 121 -7.73 -36.62 -12.22
N VAL A 122 -7.48 -35.80 -13.23
CA VAL A 122 -8.50 -35.17 -14.07
C VAL A 122 -8.50 -35.82 -15.45
N THR A 123 -9.66 -35.95 -16.07
CA THR A 123 -9.82 -36.44 -17.45
C THR A 123 -10.45 -35.35 -18.30
N ALA A 124 -9.89 -35.13 -19.48
CA ALA A 124 -10.46 -34.26 -20.50
C ALA A 124 -11.63 -34.95 -21.18
N VAL A 125 -12.79 -34.29 -21.21
CA VAL A 125 -14.06 -34.89 -21.71
C VAL A 125 -14.64 -34.18 -22.93
N ALA A 126 -14.18 -32.97 -23.21
CA ALA A 126 -14.55 -32.21 -24.40
C ALA A 126 -13.38 -31.31 -24.82
N PRO A 127 -13.21 -31.05 -26.12
CA PRO A 127 -12.22 -30.09 -26.59
C PRO A 127 -12.62 -28.66 -26.21
N GLY A 128 -11.65 -27.77 -26.18
CA GLY A 128 -11.84 -26.35 -25.89
C GLY A 128 -10.96 -25.82 -24.75
N PRO A 129 -11.02 -24.51 -24.48
CA PRO A 129 -10.29 -23.91 -23.37
C PRO A 129 -10.79 -24.48 -22.03
N ALA A 130 -9.86 -24.67 -21.10
CA ALA A 130 -10.16 -25.12 -19.75
C ALA A 130 -9.31 -24.34 -18.74
N ALA A 131 -9.93 -23.92 -17.64
CA ALA A 131 -9.26 -23.29 -16.52
C ALA A 131 -9.57 -24.09 -15.26
N VAL A 132 -8.56 -24.77 -14.69
CA VAL A 132 -8.71 -25.41 -13.39
C VAL A 132 -8.44 -24.37 -12.31
N ARG A 133 -9.43 -24.18 -11.44
CA ARG A 133 -9.41 -23.18 -10.38
C ARG A 133 -9.26 -23.87 -9.03
N ALA A 134 -8.34 -23.41 -8.19
CA ALA A 134 -8.28 -23.81 -6.80
C ALA A 134 -8.17 -22.59 -5.89
N TRP A 135 -8.87 -22.59 -4.77
CA TRP A 135 -8.80 -21.50 -3.81
C TRP A 135 -8.88 -22.00 -2.37
N ALA A 136 -8.29 -21.23 -1.46
CA ALA A 136 -8.30 -21.48 -0.03
C ALA A 136 -8.81 -20.25 0.72
N ARG A 137 -9.55 -20.47 1.80
CA ARG A 137 -10.03 -19.43 2.70
C ARG A 137 -10.10 -19.91 4.13
N ASP A 138 -10.12 -18.99 5.08
CA ASP A 138 -10.46 -19.30 6.46
C ASP A 138 -11.98 -19.14 6.70
N ALA A 139 -12.41 -19.29 7.96
CA ALA A 139 -13.82 -19.15 8.34
C ALA A 139 -14.28 -17.69 8.50
N ARG A 140 -13.35 -16.72 8.49
CA ARG A 140 -13.66 -15.30 8.61
C ARG A 140 -14.21 -14.78 7.26
N PRO A 141 -15.11 -13.80 7.25
CA PRO A 141 -15.55 -13.15 6.02
C PRO A 141 -14.37 -12.42 5.36
N GLY A 142 -14.18 -12.60 4.05
CA GLY A 142 -13.12 -11.94 3.30
C GLY A 142 -12.88 -12.54 1.90
N PRO A 143 -11.96 -11.97 1.11
CA PRO A 143 -11.49 -12.54 -0.14
C PRO A 143 -10.89 -13.95 0.03
N VAL A 144 -10.64 -14.64 -1.09
CA VAL A 144 -10.03 -15.99 -1.11
C VAL A 144 -8.67 -15.93 -1.81
N SER A 145 -7.71 -16.74 -1.37
CA SER A 145 -6.44 -16.87 -2.09
C SER A 145 -6.60 -17.95 -3.16
N GLU A 146 -6.19 -17.65 -4.40
CA GLU A 146 -6.52 -18.47 -5.57
C GLU A 146 -5.27 -18.88 -6.37
N GLY A 147 -5.31 -20.06 -6.97
CA GLY A 147 -4.37 -20.53 -7.99
C GLY A 147 -5.14 -21.11 -9.19
N LEU A 148 -4.57 -20.93 -10.38
CA LEU A 148 -5.18 -21.31 -11.65
C LEU A 148 -4.17 -22.03 -12.55
N VAL A 149 -4.66 -22.97 -13.36
CA VAL A 149 -3.92 -23.47 -14.53
C VAL A 149 -4.83 -23.45 -15.76
N TYR A 150 -4.31 -22.88 -16.84
CA TYR A 150 -4.98 -22.81 -18.13
C TYR A 150 -4.40 -23.86 -19.08
N LEU A 151 -5.28 -24.47 -19.86
CA LEU A 151 -4.92 -25.40 -20.91
C LEU A 151 -5.98 -25.35 -22.01
N THR A 152 -5.58 -25.76 -23.20
CA THR A 152 -6.48 -25.95 -24.33
C THR A 152 -6.54 -27.42 -24.64
N ILE A 153 -7.73 -27.98 -24.47
CA ILE A 153 -7.96 -29.40 -24.68
C ILE A 153 -8.25 -29.62 -26.16
N GLY A 154 -7.39 -30.36 -26.85
CA GLY A 154 -7.66 -30.79 -28.23
C GLY A 154 -8.18 -32.22 -28.29
N GLU A 155 -8.80 -32.58 -29.41
CA GLU A 155 -9.31 -33.94 -29.62
C GLU A 155 -8.21 -35.01 -29.59
N LYS A 156 -7.00 -34.66 -30.07
CA LYS A 156 -5.86 -35.59 -30.19
C LYS A 156 -4.62 -35.14 -29.43
N SER A 157 -4.47 -33.85 -29.18
CA SER A 157 -3.34 -33.24 -28.48
C SER A 157 -3.78 -31.97 -27.80
N SER A 158 -3.28 -31.72 -26.60
CA SER A 158 -3.58 -30.53 -25.81
C SER A 158 -2.30 -29.78 -25.48
N ILE A 159 -2.43 -28.51 -25.16
CA ILE A 159 -1.32 -27.67 -24.73
C ILE A 159 -1.65 -26.96 -23.42
N PHE A 160 -0.63 -26.59 -22.67
CA PHE A 160 -0.78 -25.61 -21.60
C PHE A 160 -0.95 -24.22 -22.21
N GLY A 161 -1.81 -23.40 -21.62
CA GLY A 161 -2.20 -22.11 -22.19
C GLY A 161 -3.29 -22.21 -23.28
N MET A 162 -3.46 -21.11 -24.02
CA MET A 162 -4.44 -20.97 -25.10
C MET A 162 -3.79 -21.34 -26.45
N PRO A 163 -4.53 -21.82 -27.47
CA PRO A 163 -3.91 -22.11 -28.76
C PRO A 163 -3.43 -20.80 -29.42
N PRO A 164 -2.30 -20.82 -30.13
CA PRO A 164 -1.93 -19.70 -30.99
C PRO A 164 -3.06 -19.51 -32.00
N GLY A 165 -3.69 -18.33 -32.01
CA GLY A 165 -4.73 -18.01 -33.01
C GLY A 165 -4.14 -18.07 -34.42
N GLU A 166 -4.92 -18.55 -35.40
CA GLU A 166 -4.51 -18.66 -36.79
C GLU A 166 -4.03 -17.30 -37.36
N GLY A 167 -2.80 -17.30 -37.89
CA GLY A 167 -2.24 -16.31 -38.82
C GLY A 167 -2.44 -14.84 -38.48
N GLY A 168 -1.57 -14.28 -37.63
CA GLY A 168 -1.44 -12.82 -37.52
C GLY A 168 -0.95 -12.22 -38.83
N ARG A 169 -1.38 -10.98 -39.11
CA ARG A 169 -0.73 -10.11 -40.10
C ARG A 169 0.29 -9.26 -39.36
N ARG A 170 1.45 -9.00 -39.97
CA ARG A 170 2.49 -8.12 -39.44
C ARG A 170 1.94 -6.78 -38.96
N ALA A 171 2.38 -6.37 -37.78
CA ALA A 171 1.98 -5.12 -37.14
C ALA A 171 2.31 -3.91 -38.02
N ARG A 172 1.28 -3.12 -38.34
CA ARG A 172 1.43 -1.86 -39.05
C ARG A 172 0.60 -0.81 -38.31
N THR A 173 1.28 0.24 -37.82
CA THR A 173 0.61 1.35 -37.13
C THR A 173 -0.57 1.85 -37.98
N PRO A 174 -1.78 2.01 -37.41
CA PRO A 174 -2.93 2.41 -38.19
C PRO A 174 -2.66 3.78 -38.78
N ALA A 175 -2.70 3.90 -40.10
CA ALA A 175 -2.74 5.21 -40.72
C ALA A 175 -4.00 5.92 -40.18
N ARG A 176 -3.88 7.20 -39.79
CA ARG A 176 -5.04 8.09 -39.53
C ARG A 176 -5.86 8.22 -40.82
N THR A 177 -6.65 7.20 -41.09
CA THR A 177 -7.63 7.14 -42.16
C THR A 177 -8.95 7.26 -41.47
N THR A 178 -9.53 8.45 -41.55
CA THR A 178 -10.93 8.66 -41.19
C THR A 178 -11.79 7.69 -42.00
N SER A 179 -12.94 7.28 -41.46
CA SER A 179 -13.97 6.57 -42.23
C SER A 179 -14.11 7.21 -43.61
N LEU A 180 -14.26 6.36 -44.64
CA LEU A 180 -14.70 6.86 -45.95
C LEU A 180 -16.01 7.62 -45.73
N ALA A 181 -16.13 8.83 -46.29
CA ALA A 181 -17.37 9.60 -46.19
C ALA A 181 -18.50 8.74 -46.76
N GLY A 182 -19.37 8.28 -45.88
CA GLY A 182 -20.41 7.29 -46.15
C GLY A 182 -21.72 7.72 -45.51
N ASP A 183 -22.83 7.41 -46.18
CA ASP A 183 -24.19 7.71 -45.73
C ASP A 183 -24.73 6.66 -44.76
N THR A 184 -24.07 5.51 -44.64
CA THR A 184 -24.40 4.41 -43.73
C THR A 184 -23.40 4.33 -42.59
N CYS A 185 -23.88 4.08 -41.37
CA CYS A 185 -23.05 3.86 -40.20
C CYS A 185 -23.53 2.63 -39.41
N VAL A 186 -22.57 1.87 -38.90
CA VAL A 186 -22.79 0.87 -37.85
C VAL A 186 -22.21 1.40 -36.55
N ARG A 187 -22.88 1.09 -35.45
CA ARG A 187 -22.43 1.42 -34.09
C ARG A 187 -22.41 0.16 -33.23
N GLY A 188 -21.69 0.19 -32.13
CA GLY A 188 -21.68 -0.94 -31.21
C GLY A 188 -20.65 -0.73 -30.12
N ARG A 189 -20.43 -1.79 -29.35
CA ARG A 189 -19.43 -1.81 -28.28
C ARG A 189 -18.50 -3.00 -28.42
N VAL A 190 -17.20 -2.75 -28.25
CA VAL A 190 -16.19 -3.82 -28.08
C VAL A 190 -16.05 -4.10 -26.59
N LYS A 191 -16.21 -5.37 -26.19
CA LYS A 191 -16.26 -5.81 -24.80
C LYS A 191 -15.32 -6.98 -24.52
N HIS A 192 -14.84 -7.06 -23.28
CA HIS A 192 -14.11 -8.21 -22.74
C HIS A 192 -14.57 -8.50 -21.30
N VAL A 193 -14.30 -9.70 -20.79
CA VAL A 193 -14.55 -10.03 -19.38
C VAL A 193 -13.34 -9.62 -18.54
N GLN A 194 -13.59 -9.01 -17.37
CA GLN A 194 -12.57 -8.69 -16.38
C GLN A 194 -12.12 -9.96 -15.64
N ALA A 195 -10.84 -10.01 -15.27
CA ALA A 195 -10.27 -11.18 -14.60
C ALA A 195 -10.70 -11.27 -13.13
N GLU A 196 -10.93 -10.13 -12.50
CA GLU A 196 -11.08 -9.97 -11.06
C GLU A 196 -12.46 -10.40 -10.55
N ASP A 197 -13.52 -10.00 -11.25
CA ASP A 197 -14.91 -10.19 -10.82
C ASP A 197 -15.80 -10.84 -11.89
N GLY A 198 -15.24 -11.11 -13.09
CA GLY A 198 -15.98 -11.68 -14.21
C GLY A 198 -17.01 -10.74 -14.83
N THR A 199 -16.97 -9.44 -14.50
CA THR A 199 -17.85 -8.43 -15.12
C THR A 199 -17.40 -8.10 -16.54
N VAL A 200 -18.34 -7.65 -17.37
CA VAL A 200 -18.05 -7.24 -18.74
C VAL A 200 -17.67 -5.77 -18.76
N ARG A 201 -16.56 -5.45 -19.43
CA ARG A 201 -16.02 -4.10 -19.59
C ARG A 201 -15.79 -3.79 -21.06
N GLY A 202 -16.01 -2.53 -21.46
CA GLY A 202 -15.65 -2.07 -22.81
C GLY A 202 -14.13 -1.99 -23.01
N VAL A 203 -13.65 -2.19 -24.23
CA VAL A 203 -12.23 -2.02 -24.59
C VAL A 203 -12.04 -0.61 -25.14
N PRO A 204 -11.42 0.31 -24.38
CA PRO A 204 -11.33 1.71 -24.77
C PRO A 204 -10.22 1.96 -25.78
N MET A 205 -10.41 2.91 -26.71
CA MET A 205 -9.42 3.33 -27.71
C MET A 205 -8.91 2.23 -28.66
N VAL A 206 -9.64 1.12 -28.79
CA VAL A 206 -9.27 -0.01 -29.65
C VAL A 206 -9.66 0.26 -31.10
N SER A 207 -8.86 -0.21 -32.05
CA SER A 207 -9.16 -0.09 -33.47
C SER A 207 -10.30 -1.02 -33.88
N VAL A 208 -11.29 -0.47 -34.57
CA VAL A 208 -12.41 -1.20 -35.20
C VAL A 208 -12.42 -0.89 -36.69
N GLU A 209 -12.20 -1.91 -37.52
CA GLU A 209 -12.35 -1.84 -38.98
C GLU A 209 -13.66 -2.50 -39.38
N ALA A 210 -14.49 -1.79 -40.15
CA ALA A 210 -15.62 -2.42 -40.86
C ALA A 210 -15.12 -2.97 -42.19
N ARG A 211 -15.51 -4.20 -42.50
CA ARG A 211 -15.14 -4.92 -43.72
C ARG A 211 -16.37 -5.50 -44.40
N ASP A 212 -16.29 -5.55 -45.72
CA ASP A 212 -17.28 -6.13 -46.64
C ASP A 212 -16.95 -7.61 -46.91
N ASP A 213 -17.96 -8.47 -46.95
CA ASP A 213 -17.83 -9.92 -47.25
C ASP A 213 -18.87 -10.42 -48.27
N ASP A 214 -18.64 -10.15 -49.55
CA ASP A 214 -19.56 -10.51 -50.65
C ASP A 214 -19.50 -12.00 -51.06
N GLY A 215 -18.94 -12.88 -50.23
CA GLY A 215 -18.88 -14.34 -50.44
C GLY A 215 -18.07 -14.84 -51.66
N GLY A 216 -17.54 -13.95 -52.51
CA GLY A 216 -16.80 -14.28 -53.73
C GLY A 216 -15.67 -13.30 -54.12
N GLY A 217 -15.59 -12.14 -53.48
CA GLY A 217 -14.50 -11.17 -53.57
C GLY A 217 -13.60 -11.22 -52.33
N GLY A 218 -12.36 -10.72 -52.41
CA GLY A 218 -11.52 -10.60 -51.21
C GLY A 218 -12.07 -9.51 -50.29
N SER A 219 -12.09 -9.75 -48.97
CA SER A 219 -12.69 -8.81 -48.03
C SER A 219 -12.04 -7.42 -48.09
N GLN A 220 -12.88 -6.40 -48.28
CA GLN A 220 -12.45 -5.02 -48.44
C GLN A 220 -12.69 -4.23 -47.15
N LYS A 221 -11.71 -3.43 -46.73
CA LYS A 221 -11.90 -2.45 -45.64
C LYS A 221 -12.75 -1.29 -46.15
N ILE A 222 -13.90 -1.07 -45.51
CA ILE A 222 -14.87 -0.03 -45.88
C ILE A 222 -14.94 1.10 -44.86
N GLY A 223 -14.52 0.85 -43.61
CA GLY A 223 -14.51 1.88 -42.58
C GLY A 223 -13.51 1.63 -41.44
N PHE A 224 -13.30 2.65 -40.61
CA PHE A 224 -12.42 2.61 -39.44
C PHE A 224 -12.93 3.56 -38.34
N ALA A 225 -12.82 3.15 -37.09
CA ALA A 225 -12.97 4.00 -35.91
C ALA A 225 -12.05 3.50 -34.77
N LEU A 226 -11.84 4.36 -33.77
CA LEU A 226 -11.43 3.92 -32.44
C LEU A 226 -12.65 3.90 -31.54
N THR A 227 -12.70 2.97 -30.60
CA THR A 227 -13.69 3.03 -29.52
C THR A 227 -13.44 4.23 -28.60
N ASP A 228 -14.49 4.73 -27.96
CA ASP A 228 -14.41 5.71 -26.88
C ASP A 228 -14.01 5.07 -25.54
N GLU A 229 -14.07 5.82 -24.44
CA GLU A 229 -13.71 5.32 -23.11
C GLU A 229 -14.62 4.19 -22.59
N ALA A 230 -15.86 4.10 -23.10
CA ALA A 230 -16.81 3.07 -22.74
C ALA A 230 -16.69 1.82 -23.64
N GLY A 231 -15.81 1.86 -24.64
CA GLY A 231 -15.68 0.83 -25.67
C GLY A 231 -16.69 0.98 -26.81
N ASP A 232 -17.45 2.08 -26.85
CA ASP A 232 -18.43 2.34 -27.91
C ASP A 232 -17.75 2.85 -29.16
N TYR A 233 -18.26 2.49 -30.34
CA TYR A 233 -17.74 2.97 -31.62
C TYR A 233 -18.86 3.32 -32.59
N THR A 234 -18.51 4.10 -33.61
CA THR A 234 -19.34 4.33 -34.79
C THR A 234 -18.44 4.36 -36.02
N VAL A 235 -18.69 3.45 -36.96
CA VAL A 235 -17.96 3.37 -38.24
C VAL A 235 -18.94 3.65 -39.37
N CYS A 236 -18.59 4.58 -40.25
CA CYS A 236 -19.41 4.92 -41.42
C CYS A 236 -18.70 4.53 -42.72
N PHE A 237 -19.49 4.20 -43.74
CA PHE A 237 -19.03 3.72 -45.06
C PHE A 237 -20.14 3.91 -46.11
N PRO A 238 -19.83 3.87 -47.42
CA PRO A 238 -20.84 3.92 -48.47
C PRO A 238 -21.84 2.77 -48.35
N GLY A 239 -23.14 3.06 -48.33
CA GLY A 239 -24.17 2.07 -47.97
C GLY A 239 -24.58 1.05 -49.02
N THR A 240 -24.10 1.16 -50.26
CA THR A 240 -24.60 0.38 -51.39
C THR A 240 -23.45 -0.31 -52.12
N GLU A 241 -23.62 -1.60 -52.37
CA GLU A 241 -22.75 -2.40 -53.23
C GLU A 241 -22.91 -2.06 -54.73
N GLU A 242 -22.04 -2.62 -55.58
CA GLU A 242 -22.11 -2.44 -57.05
C GLU A 242 -23.41 -3.01 -57.65
N ASP A 243 -24.04 -3.99 -57.01
CA ASP A 243 -25.29 -4.62 -57.45
C ASP A 243 -26.56 -3.93 -56.91
N GLY A 244 -26.40 -2.94 -56.02
CA GLY A 244 -27.49 -2.18 -55.41
C GLY A 244 -28.08 -2.81 -54.13
N SER A 245 -27.47 -3.86 -53.59
CA SER A 245 -27.76 -4.39 -52.24
C SER A 245 -27.16 -3.49 -51.15
N GLY A 246 -27.44 -3.81 -49.87
CA GLY A 246 -26.74 -3.21 -48.73
C GLY A 246 -25.47 -3.98 -48.42
N GLN A 247 -24.46 -3.32 -47.85
CA GLN A 247 -23.17 -3.95 -47.54
C GLN A 247 -23.28 -5.12 -46.54
N ASP A 248 -22.51 -6.19 -46.78
CA ASP A 248 -22.36 -7.33 -45.88
C ASP A 248 -21.20 -7.11 -44.89
N VAL A 249 -21.54 -6.57 -43.72
CA VAL A 249 -20.55 -5.96 -42.82
C VAL A 249 -20.13 -6.89 -41.69
N TYR A 250 -18.83 -7.11 -41.55
CA TYR A 250 -18.22 -7.67 -40.34
C TYR A 250 -17.15 -6.75 -39.76
N LEU A 251 -16.77 -6.98 -38.51
CA LEU A 251 -15.78 -6.17 -37.80
C LEU A 251 -14.44 -6.90 -37.69
N GLU A 252 -13.34 -6.22 -37.95
CA GLU A 252 -12.02 -6.59 -37.44
C GLU A 252 -11.62 -5.63 -36.31
N VAL A 253 -11.44 -6.17 -35.10
CA VAL A 253 -11.01 -5.43 -33.92
C VAL A 253 -9.55 -5.75 -33.62
N ARG A 254 -8.73 -4.72 -33.40
CA ARG A 254 -7.28 -4.85 -33.16
C ARG A 254 -6.87 -4.03 -31.93
N PRO A 255 -6.15 -4.59 -30.94
CA PRO A 255 -5.63 -3.87 -29.78
C PRO A 255 -4.47 -2.94 -30.15
N ILE A 256 -4.76 -1.99 -31.03
CA ILE A 256 -3.84 -1.01 -31.59
C ILE A 256 -4.52 0.36 -31.50
N GLY A 257 -3.90 1.28 -30.79
CA GLY A 257 -4.34 2.67 -30.69
C GLY A 257 -3.27 3.64 -31.18
N TYR A 258 -3.46 4.93 -30.89
CA TYR A 258 -2.47 5.97 -31.23
C TYR A 258 -1.35 6.13 -30.20
N ARG A 259 -1.43 5.43 -29.07
CA ARG A 259 -0.61 5.67 -27.87
C ARG A 259 0.02 4.41 -27.31
N TRP A 260 -0.68 3.28 -27.43
CA TRP A 260 -0.16 1.95 -27.14
C TRP A 260 -0.74 0.93 -28.13
N GLN A 261 -0.07 -0.20 -28.23
CA GLN A 261 -0.55 -1.38 -28.95
C GLN A 261 -0.17 -2.65 -28.18
N VAL A 262 -0.95 -3.71 -28.34
CA VAL A 262 -0.62 -5.05 -27.84
C VAL A 262 -0.41 -5.98 -29.03
N VAL A 263 0.76 -6.57 -29.12
CA VAL A 263 1.15 -7.44 -30.24
C VAL A 263 1.61 -8.79 -29.73
N ARG A 264 1.57 -9.80 -30.60
CA ARG A 264 2.09 -11.12 -30.36
C ARG A 264 3.52 -11.22 -30.93
N PRO A 265 4.50 -11.79 -30.21
CA PRO A 265 5.79 -12.12 -30.81
C PRO A 265 5.65 -13.20 -31.87
N ASP A 266 6.35 -13.05 -32.99
CA ASP A 266 6.50 -14.12 -34.00
C ASP A 266 7.68 -15.03 -33.62
N GLY A 267 7.41 -16.32 -33.36
CA GLY A 267 8.42 -17.32 -32.97
C GLY A 267 8.81 -17.33 -31.47
N GLU A 268 9.77 -18.21 -31.13
CA GLU A 268 10.28 -18.38 -29.75
C GLU A 268 11.27 -17.27 -29.34
N ASP A 269 11.90 -16.60 -30.31
CA ASP A 269 12.91 -15.56 -30.07
C ASP A 269 12.28 -14.16 -30.17
N ALA A 270 12.31 -13.40 -29.08
CA ALA A 270 11.95 -11.99 -29.08
C ALA A 270 13.01 -11.21 -29.89
N GLY A 271 12.69 -10.77 -31.11
CA GLY A 271 13.72 -10.12 -31.92
C GLY A 271 13.30 -9.31 -33.12
N ASP A 272 12.48 -9.83 -34.04
CA ASP A 272 12.48 -9.26 -35.40
C ASP A 272 11.11 -9.06 -36.07
N ASP A 273 10.02 -9.64 -35.56
CA ASP A 273 8.68 -9.51 -36.15
C ASP A 273 7.56 -9.67 -35.11
N TYR A 274 6.48 -8.89 -35.26
CA TYR A 274 5.30 -8.94 -34.39
C TYR A 274 4.03 -9.12 -35.20
N ASP A 275 3.17 -10.00 -34.70
CA ASP A 275 1.85 -10.28 -35.23
C ASP A 275 0.76 -9.50 -34.50
N ASP A 276 -0.22 -9.01 -35.26
CA ASP A 276 -1.41 -8.39 -34.69
C ASP A 276 -2.34 -9.45 -34.07
N TYR A 277 -2.89 -9.12 -32.89
CA TYR A 277 -4.15 -9.74 -32.47
C TYR A 277 -5.28 -9.18 -33.33
N ILE A 278 -5.98 -10.06 -34.04
CA ILE A 278 -7.14 -9.71 -34.85
C ILE A 278 -8.34 -10.49 -34.32
N ALA A 279 -9.39 -9.76 -33.98
CA ALA A 279 -10.67 -10.31 -33.58
C ALA A 279 -11.70 -10.05 -34.67
N THR A 280 -12.29 -11.11 -35.21
CA THR A 280 -13.27 -11.02 -36.30
C THR A 280 -14.67 -11.25 -35.74
N GLY A 281 -15.60 -10.32 -36.00
CA GLY A 281 -17.01 -10.44 -35.66
C GLY A 281 -17.80 -11.25 -36.69
N GLU A 282 -19.07 -11.54 -36.37
CA GLU A 282 -20.00 -12.16 -37.33
C GLU A 282 -20.39 -11.17 -38.45
N VAL A 283 -20.69 -11.70 -39.63
CA VAL A 283 -21.19 -10.91 -40.77
C VAL A 283 -22.64 -10.52 -40.51
N THR A 284 -22.92 -9.21 -40.60
CA THR A 284 -24.27 -8.65 -40.61
C THR A 284 -24.63 -8.36 -42.06
N HIS A 285 -25.51 -9.19 -42.62
CA HIS A 285 -25.90 -9.07 -44.01
C HIS A 285 -26.80 -7.86 -44.29
N ASP A 286 -26.67 -7.28 -45.48
CA ASP A 286 -27.55 -6.25 -46.03
C ASP A 286 -27.77 -5.05 -45.08
N VAL A 287 -26.68 -4.41 -44.62
CA VAL A 287 -26.79 -3.25 -43.73
C VAL A 287 -27.58 -2.13 -44.44
N PRO A 288 -28.71 -1.64 -43.87
CA PRO A 288 -29.57 -0.68 -44.57
C PRO A 288 -28.86 0.64 -44.90
N ALA A 289 -28.80 0.94 -46.21
CA ALA A 289 -28.17 2.14 -46.74
C ALA A 289 -28.76 3.44 -46.16
N GLY A 290 -27.92 4.44 -45.90
CA GLY A 290 -28.36 5.76 -45.44
C GLY A 290 -28.81 5.81 -43.97
N THR A 291 -28.53 4.78 -43.18
CA THR A 291 -28.98 4.68 -41.77
C THR A 291 -27.81 4.56 -40.79
N ASN A 292 -28.08 4.86 -39.50
CA ASN A 292 -27.17 4.65 -38.38
C ASN A 292 -27.77 3.75 -37.28
N LEU A 293 -28.76 2.94 -37.66
CA LEU A 293 -29.57 2.18 -36.71
C LEU A 293 -28.98 0.81 -36.38
N THR A 294 -28.17 0.25 -37.29
CA THR A 294 -27.55 -1.07 -37.14
C THR A 294 -26.55 -1.08 -35.99
N ILE A 295 -26.74 -2.03 -35.07
CA ILE A 295 -25.88 -2.24 -33.91
C ILE A 295 -25.12 -3.56 -34.10
N ILE A 296 -23.79 -3.51 -34.12
CA ILE A 296 -22.91 -4.68 -34.21
C ILE A 296 -21.98 -4.68 -32.99
N ASP A 297 -22.32 -5.43 -31.96
CA ASP A 297 -21.45 -5.57 -30.79
C ASP A 297 -20.36 -6.62 -31.03
N TYR A 298 -19.18 -6.41 -30.46
CA TYR A 298 -18.15 -7.44 -30.35
C TYR A 298 -17.89 -7.75 -28.89
N GLU A 299 -17.92 -9.03 -28.52
CA GLU A 299 -17.49 -9.51 -27.21
C GLU A 299 -16.44 -10.60 -27.42
N SER A 300 -15.25 -10.42 -26.85
CA SER A 300 -14.19 -11.41 -26.97
C SER A 300 -14.62 -12.73 -26.34
N GLU A 301 -14.35 -13.85 -27.01
CA GLU A 301 -14.58 -15.17 -26.43
C GLU A 301 -13.77 -15.32 -25.12
N ARG A 302 -14.43 -15.80 -24.07
CA ARG A 302 -13.81 -16.01 -22.75
C ARG A 302 -12.68 -17.03 -22.86
N GLY A 303 -11.51 -16.66 -22.35
CA GLY A 303 -10.31 -17.46 -22.38
C GLY A 303 -9.63 -17.50 -23.75
N SER A 304 -9.99 -16.59 -24.67
CA SER A 304 -9.28 -16.45 -25.95
C SER A 304 -8.01 -15.58 -25.80
N PRO A 305 -7.00 -15.77 -26.67
CA PRO A 305 -5.82 -14.90 -26.69
C PRO A 305 -6.17 -13.42 -26.87
N VAL A 306 -7.21 -13.13 -27.66
CA VAL A 306 -7.70 -11.76 -27.87
C VAL A 306 -8.26 -11.17 -26.59
N GLU A 307 -9.01 -11.92 -25.78
CA GLU A 307 -9.49 -11.45 -24.49
C GLU A 307 -8.32 -11.04 -23.58
N GLY A 308 -7.25 -11.84 -23.53
CA GLY A 308 -6.04 -11.51 -22.78
C GLY A 308 -5.37 -10.24 -23.28
N ALA A 309 -5.23 -10.09 -24.60
CA ALA A 309 -4.70 -8.87 -25.21
C ALA A 309 -5.57 -7.64 -24.91
N PHE A 310 -6.90 -7.78 -24.91
CA PHE A 310 -7.83 -6.71 -24.55
C PHE A 310 -7.72 -6.32 -23.08
N ARG A 311 -7.53 -7.27 -22.15
CA ARG A 311 -7.26 -6.94 -20.74
C ARG A 311 -5.98 -6.13 -20.57
N VAL A 312 -4.90 -6.53 -21.23
CA VAL A 312 -3.62 -5.80 -21.22
C VAL A 312 -3.80 -4.41 -21.83
N PHE A 313 -4.50 -4.31 -22.96
CA PHE A 313 -4.77 -3.04 -23.64
C PHE A 313 -5.61 -2.08 -22.78
N THR A 314 -6.61 -2.59 -22.08
CA THR A 314 -7.43 -1.81 -21.14
C THR A 314 -6.64 -1.37 -19.91
N ALA A 315 -5.75 -2.22 -19.36
CA ALA A 315 -4.87 -1.82 -18.27
C ALA A 315 -3.93 -0.68 -18.68
N ALA A 316 -3.41 -0.71 -19.92
CA ALA A 316 -2.62 0.40 -20.46
C ALA A 316 -3.42 1.70 -20.61
N PHE A 317 -4.70 1.60 -21.01
CA PHE A 317 -5.62 2.74 -21.00
C PHE A 317 -5.80 3.32 -19.59
N ASP A 318 -6.00 2.48 -18.59
CA ASP A 318 -6.22 2.92 -17.20
C ASP A 318 -5.03 3.75 -16.70
N THR A 319 -3.80 3.26 -16.93
CA THR A 319 -2.58 3.99 -16.59
C THR A 319 -2.45 5.28 -17.38
N TRP A 320 -2.73 5.27 -18.69
CA TRP A 320 -2.71 6.48 -19.51
C TRP A 320 -3.69 7.54 -19.00
N LYS A 321 -4.94 7.13 -18.72
CA LYS A 321 -6.00 8.02 -18.26
C LYS A 321 -5.67 8.61 -16.89
N ALA A 322 -5.17 7.79 -15.97
CA ALA A 322 -4.76 8.25 -14.65
C ALA A 322 -3.58 9.24 -14.76
N TYR A 323 -2.51 8.85 -15.44
CA TYR A 323 -1.31 9.67 -15.58
C TYR A 323 -1.56 11.01 -16.29
N THR A 324 -2.32 11.00 -17.39
CA THR A 324 -2.68 12.24 -18.10
C THR A 324 -3.60 13.13 -17.29
N GLY A 325 -4.44 12.57 -16.42
CA GLY A 325 -5.16 13.30 -15.38
C GLY A 325 -4.23 14.05 -14.44
N TRP A 326 -3.19 13.37 -13.93
CA TRP A 326 -2.21 13.96 -13.00
C TRP A 326 -1.33 15.04 -13.64
N LEU A 327 -1.13 15.02 -14.97
CA LEU A 327 -0.44 16.10 -15.67
C LEU A 327 -1.14 17.46 -15.49
N ASN A 328 -2.45 17.46 -15.18
CA ASN A 328 -3.29 18.64 -15.01
C ASN A 328 -3.17 19.63 -16.19
N ARG A 329 -3.15 19.08 -17.41
CA ARG A 329 -3.10 19.82 -18.68
C ARG A 329 -4.32 19.47 -19.53
N PRO A 330 -5.42 20.23 -19.44
CA PRO A 330 -6.60 20.00 -20.27
C PRO A 330 -6.25 19.94 -21.76
N GLY A 331 -6.73 18.91 -22.45
CA GLY A 331 -6.45 18.68 -23.87
C GLY A 331 -5.06 18.11 -24.18
N ASN A 332 -4.26 17.77 -23.16
CA ASN A 332 -3.06 16.97 -23.38
C ASN A 332 -3.43 15.49 -23.47
N ASP A 333 -3.30 14.98 -24.68
CA ASP A 333 -3.66 13.63 -25.04
C ASP A 333 -2.46 12.68 -25.10
N CYS A 334 -1.24 13.18 -24.86
CA CYS A 334 -0.01 12.39 -24.96
C CYS A 334 0.62 12.11 -23.60
N TRP A 335 1.43 11.04 -23.56
CA TRP A 335 2.26 10.66 -22.40
C TRP A 335 3.18 11.78 -21.93
N LYS A 336 3.52 12.75 -22.79
CA LYS A 336 4.28 13.94 -22.43
C LYS A 336 3.56 15.20 -22.91
N PRO A 337 3.43 16.23 -22.07
CA PRO A 337 2.77 17.47 -22.46
C PRO A 337 3.41 18.16 -23.68
N GLY A 338 2.55 18.76 -24.52
CA GLY A 338 2.98 19.67 -25.59
C GLY A 338 3.42 18.98 -26.88
N GLN A 339 3.14 17.69 -27.03
CA GLN A 339 3.52 16.94 -28.23
C GLN A 339 2.43 16.98 -29.31
N ALA A 340 2.86 17.17 -30.56
CA ALA A 340 1.96 17.15 -31.72
C ALA A 340 1.56 15.71 -32.12
N SER A 341 2.41 14.73 -31.80
CA SER A 341 2.19 13.31 -32.04
C SER A 341 2.67 12.53 -30.80
N CYS A 342 1.80 11.70 -30.24
CA CYS A 342 2.14 10.90 -29.08
C CYS A 342 3.09 9.77 -29.46
N GLN A 343 4.03 9.44 -28.58
CA GLN A 343 4.80 8.21 -28.72
C GLN A 343 3.91 6.99 -28.52
N LEU A 344 4.06 6.02 -29.41
CA LEU A 344 3.48 4.70 -29.28
C LEU A 344 4.38 3.84 -28.38
N VAL A 345 3.81 3.20 -27.36
CA VAL A 345 4.45 2.11 -26.60
C VAL A 345 3.95 0.76 -27.12
N THR A 346 4.85 -0.18 -27.35
CA THR A 346 4.51 -1.53 -27.83
C THR A 346 4.54 -2.50 -26.66
N VAL A 347 3.40 -3.12 -26.36
CA VAL A 347 3.31 -4.17 -25.36
C VAL A 347 3.29 -5.52 -26.06
N VAL A 348 4.29 -6.35 -25.81
CA VAL A 348 4.43 -7.66 -26.43
C VAL A 348 4.01 -8.72 -25.43
N TRP A 349 2.95 -9.44 -25.76
CA TRP A 349 2.34 -10.43 -24.88
C TRP A 349 1.77 -11.60 -25.69
N ALA A 350 1.93 -12.81 -25.15
CA ALA A 350 1.27 -14.00 -25.66
C ALA A 350 0.83 -14.93 -24.51
N PRO A 351 -0.28 -15.67 -24.66
CA PRO A 351 -0.82 -16.53 -23.61
C PRO A 351 0.06 -17.75 -23.29
N ASP A 352 1.02 -18.07 -24.16
CA ASP A 352 1.97 -19.17 -24.10
C ASP A 352 3.41 -18.72 -23.82
N ARG A 353 3.66 -17.42 -23.76
CA ARG A 353 5.00 -16.86 -23.52
C ARG A 353 5.32 -16.79 -22.04
N VAL A 354 6.27 -17.59 -21.59
CA VAL A 354 6.77 -17.56 -20.22
C VAL A 354 8.12 -16.87 -20.17
N LEU A 355 8.18 -15.77 -19.44
CA LEU A 355 9.42 -15.06 -19.10
C LEU A 355 9.68 -15.21 -17.60
N ASP A 356 10.95 -15.11 -17.18
CA ASP A 356 11.34 -15.09 -15.76
C ASP A 356 10.69 -13.90 -15.03
N SER A 357 10.61 -12.74 -15.70
CA SER A 357 9.90 -11.55 -15.26
C SER A 357 9.32 -10.79 -16.45
N SER A 358 8.34 -9.92 -16.18
CA SER A 358 7.98 -8.87 -17.13
C SER A 358 8.98 -7.73 -17.01
N TYR A 359 9.23 -7.01 -18.11
CA TYR A 359 10.21 -5.93 -18.11
C TYR A 359 9.98 -4.92 -19.23
N TYR A 360 10.40 -3.68 -18.98
CA TYR A 360 10.48 -2.59 -19.94
C TYR A 360 11.84 -2.54 -20.66
N CYS A 361 11.81 -2.20 -21.95
CA CYS A 361 12.97 -2.04 -22.82
C CYS A 361 13.27 -0.55 -23.09
N PRO A 362 14.30 0.05 -22.45
CA PRO A 362 14.72 1.42 -22.74
C PRO A 362 15.48 1.57 -24.06
N GLY A 363 15.71 0.46 -24.79
CA GLY A 363 16.38 0.42 -26.08
C GLY A 363 16.45 -0.99 -26.64
N THR A 364 17.02 -1.12 -27.84
CA THR A 364 17.24 -2.41 -28.49
C THR A 364 18.24 -3.26 -27.69
N VAL A 365 17.85 -4.49 -27.36
CA VAL A 365 18.67 -5.47 -26.66
C VAL A 365 18.61 -6.78 -27.46
N PRO A 366 19.70 -7.22 -28.09
CA PRO A 366 19.69 -8.44 -28.91
C PRO A 366 19.12 -9.65 -28.16
N GLY A 367 18.12 -10.31 -28.76
CA GLY A 367 17.43 -11.47 -28.18
C GLY A 367 16.49 -11.15 -27.01
N LYS A 368 16.22 -9.88 -26.72
CA LYS A 368 15.27 -9.44 -25.69
C LYS A 368 14.29 -8.38 -26.17
N CYS A 369 14.76 -7.36 -26.89
CA CYS A 369 13.98 -6.21 -27.31
C CYS A 369 14.36 -5.81 -28.74
N ALA A 370 13.37 -5.71 -29.62
CA ALA A 370 13.59 -5.29 -31.01
C ALA A 370 13.76 -3.76 -31.09
N ASP A 371 12.98 -3.03 -30.29
CA ASP A 371 12.93 -1.57 -30.32
C ASP A 371 12.96 -0.95 -28.91
N ARG A 372 13.12 0.37 -28.86
CA ARG A 372 12.87 1.19 -27.67
C ARG A 372 11.37 1.36 -27.44
N TYR A 373 10.98 1.60 -26.19
CA TYR A 373 9.57 1.78 -25.80
C TYR A 373 8.75 0.50 -25.97
N GLU A 374 9.39 -0.63 -25.68
CA GLU A 374 8.78 -1.96 -25.73
C GLU A 374 8.61 -2.50 -24.30
N ILE A 375 7.48 -3.14 -24.04
CA ILE A 375 7.16 -3.80 -22.76
C ILE A 375 6.98 -5.29 -23.04
N GLN A 376 7.78 -6.11 -22.38
CA GLN A 376 7.74 -7.56 -22.48
C GLN A 376 6.96 -8.15 -21.33
N LEU A 377 5.83 -8.79 -21.61
CA LEU A 377 4.98 -9.37 -20.57
C LEU A 377 5.00 -10.90 -20.60
N THR A 378 5.07 -11.50 -19.42
CA THR A 378 4.87 -12.95 -19.25
C THR A 378 3.37 -13.30 -19.31
N ALA A 379 3.04 -14.52 -19.74
CA ALA A 379 1.68 -14.99 -20.00
C ALA A 379 0.64 -14.64 -18.91
N PRO A 380 0.88 -14.87 -17.60
CA PRO A 380 -0.13 -14.62 -16.57
C PRO A 380 -0.48 -13.13 -16.38
N VAL A 381 0.26 -12.18 -16.96
CA VAL A 381 0.06 -10.73 -16.73
C VAL A 381 -1.32 -10.21 -17.14
N HIS A 382 -2.02 -10.88 -18.06
CA HIS A 382 -3.42 -10.54 -18.36
C HIS A 382 -4.38 -10.69 -17.15
N LEU A 383 -3.89 -11.26 -16.04
CA LEU A 383 -4.55 -11.36 -14.73
C LEU A 383 -3.96 -10.39 -13.68
N ARG A 384 -2.95 -9.59 -14.04
CA ARG A 384 -2.09 -8.79 -13.16
C ARG A 384 -2.04 -7.34 -13.63
N LYS A 385 -3.15 -6.61 -13.55
CA LYS A 385 -3.29 -5.26 -14.13
C LYS A 385 -2.25 -4.23 -13.63
N MET A 386 -1.75 -4.38 -12.41
CA MET A 386 -0.72 -3.48 -11.86
C MET A 386 0.65 -3.71 -12.49
N THR A 387 0.95 -4.91 -12.99
CA THR A 387 2.20 -5.15 -13.73
C THR A 387 2.25 -4.32 -15.01
N VAL A 388 1.15 -4.22 -15.77
CA VAL A 388 1.09 -3.36 -16.96
C VAL A 388 1.34 -1.89 -16.60
N ALA A 389 0.75 -1.43 -15.50
CA ALA A 389 0.92 -0.05 -15.02
C ALA A 389 2.35 0.22 -14.53
N HIS A 390 2.98 -0.75 -13.87
CA HIS A 390 4.38 -0.68 -13.43
C HIS A 390 5.33 -0.54 -14.63
N GLU A 391 5.22 -1.42 -15.64
CA GLU A 391 6.07 -1.33 -16.84
C GLU A 391 5.84 -0.02 -17.62
N LEU A 392 4.60 0.49 -17.62
CA LEU A 392 4.30 1.81 -18.16
C LEU A 392 4.91 2.94 -17.33
N GLY A 393 5.11 2.76 -16.02
CA GLY A 393 5.87 3.69 -15.17
C GLY A 393 7.30 3.86 -15.65
N HIS A 394 7.98 2.76 -15.99
CA HIS A 394 9.32 2.77 -16.62
C HIS A 394 9.32 3.49 -17.97
N PHE A 395 8.36 3.18 -18.83
CA PHE A 395 8.16 3.87 -20.10
C PHE A 395 7.96 5.38 -19.90
N ILE A 396 7.11 5.80 -18.96
CA ILE A 396 6.85 7.21 -18.64
C ILE A 396 8.14 7.91 -18.20
N MET A 397 8.97 7.26 -17.37
CA MET A 397 10.26 7.79 -16.95
C MET A 397 11.22 7.96 -18.11
N ASP A 398 11.47 6.89 -18.87
CA ASP A 398 12.38 6.92 -20.02
C ASP A 398 11.92 7.93 -21.08
N TYR A 399 10.63 7.98 -21.37
CA TYR A 399 10.06 8.89 -22.37
C TYR A 399 10.11 10.35 -21.93
N THR A 400 9.79 10.63 -20.67
CA THR A 400 9.79 11.99 -20.13
C THR A 400 11.19 12.59 -20.19
N HIS A 401 12.18 11.84 -19.74
CA HIS A 401 13.56 12.32 -19.57
C HIS A 401 14.47 12.04 -20.77
N GLY A 402 14.03 11.23 -21.73
CA GLY A 402 14.82 10.81 -22.87
C GLY A 402 15.83 9.70 -22.57
N SER A 403 15.89 9.23 -21.32
CA SER A 403 16.65 8.07 -20.86
C SER A 403 16.12 7.60 -19.51
N LEU A 404 16.09 6.29 -19.28
CA LEU A 404 15.98 5.73 -17.93
C LEU A 404 17.31 5.95 -17.18
N PRO A 405 17.30 6.36 -15.89
CA PRO A 405 18.50 6.31 -15.05
C PRO A 405 19.13 4.93 -15.14
N ARG A 406 20.47 4.85 -15.27
CA ARG A 406 21.15 3.55 -15.35
C ARG A 406 21.26 2.98 -13.95
N PRO A 407 20.51 1.92 -13.61
CA PRO A 407 20.66 1.33 -12.31
C PRO A 407 22.00 0.58 -12.21
N GLU A 408 22.46 0.38 -10.99
CA GLU A 408 23.64 -0.41 -10.68
C GLU A 408 23.38 -1.90 -10.97
N ASP A 409 24.44 -2.72 -11.05
CA ASP A 409 24.32 -4.17 -11.30
C ASP A 409 23.40 -4.89 -10.30
N ALA A 410 23.27 -4.35 -9.07
CA ALA A 410 22.38 -4.85 -8.03
C ALA A 410 20.88 -4.75 -8.37
N CYS A 411 20.52 -4.07 -9.45
CA CYS A 411 19.14 -3.96 -9.93
C CYS A 411 18.72 -5.09 -10.89
N GLN A 412 19.59 -6.07 -11.16
CA GLN A 412 19.22 -7.22 -11.98
C GLN A 412 18.20 -8.14 -11.27
N GLU A 413 18.25 -8.20 -9.94
CA GLU A 413 17.25 -8.83 -9.08
C GLU A 413 16.86 -7.83 -8.00
N HIS A 414 15.61 -7.40 -7.98
CA HIS A 414 15.09 -6.44 -6.99
C HIS A 414 13.72 -6.91 -6.49
N TYR A 415 13.37 -6.47 -5.28
CA TYR A 415 12.13 -6.82 -4.61
C TYR A 415 11.65 -5.63 -3.76
N MET A 416 10.32 -5.47 -3.66
CA MET A 416 9.70 -4.34 -2.95
C MET A 416 10.15 -4.11 -1.52
N LYS A 417 10.59 -5.18 -0.84
CA LYS A 417 11.00 -5.14 0.57
C LYS A 417 12.51 -5.32 0.76
N GLU A 418 13.28 -5.43 -0.34
CA GLU A 418 14.71 -5.69 -0.27
C GLU A 418 15.51 -4.49 -0.81
N PRO A 419 16.69 -4.19 -0.24
CA PRO A 419 17.56 -3.15 -0.75
C PRO A 419 18.23 -3.54 -2.08
N SER A 420 18.04 -2.76 -3.14
CA SER A 420 18.61 -2.93 -4.49
C SER A 420 19.51 -1.75 -4.95
N GLY A 421 19.61 -0.70 -4.12
CA GLY A 421 20.42 0.49 -4.35
C GLY A 421 19.56 1.72 -4.67
N PRO A 422 20.08 2.96 -4.50
CA PRO A 422 19.25 4.16 -4.52
C PRO A 422 18.66 4.49 -5.90
N VAL A 423 19.41 4.21 -6.98
CA VAL A 423 18.93 4.41 -8.35
C VAL A 423 17.87 3.37 -8.71
N CYS A 424 18.09 2.11 -8.33
CA CYS A 424 17.13 1.03 -8.58
C CYS A 424 15.83 1.30 -7.81
N ALA A 425 15.94 1.60 -6.51
CA ALA A 425 14.79 1.95 -5.67
C ALA A 425 13.98 3.13 -6.21
N TRP A 426 14.64 4.11 -6.82
CA TRP A 426 13.95 5.23 -7.48
C TRP A 426 13.21 4.82 -8.75
N VAL A 427 13.86 4.07 -9.63
CA VAL A 427 13.29 3.63 -10.91
C VAL A 427 12.10 2.69 -10.66
N GLU A 428 12.29 1.68 -9.82
CA GLU A 428 11.27 0.70 -9.48
C GLU A 428 10.19 1.29 -8.55
N GLY A 429 10.57 2.08 -7.55
CA GLY A 429 9.62 2.71 -6.64
C GLY A 429 8.70 3.72 -7.33
N TRP A 430 9.19 4.42 -8.35
CA TRP A 430 8.36 5.23 -9.24
C TRP A 430 7.35 4.38 -10.00
N ALA A 431 7.79 3.27 -10.60
CA ALA A 431 6.93 2.36 -11.35
C ALA A 431 5.86 1.72 -10.45
N ASP A 432 6.23 1.32 -9.24
CA ASP A 432 5.32 0.81 -8.22
C ASP A 432 4.29 1.85 -7.78
N TRP A 433 4.72 3.07 -7.53
CA TRP A 433 3.81 4.18 -7.22
C TRP A 433 2.83 4.44 -8.37
N VAL A 434 3.29 4.52 -9.62
CA VAL A 434 2.40 4.67 -10.79
C VAL A 434 1.37 3.54 -10.84
N ALA A 435 1.78 2.31 -10.54
CA ALA A 435 0.90 1.15 -10.55
C ALA A 435 -0.20 1.23 -9.49
N VAL A 436 0.14 1.47 -8.23
CA VAL A 436 -0.87 1.54 -7.15
C VAL A 436 -1.74 2.78 -7.27
N GLN A 437 -1.15 3.94 -7.64
CA GLN A 437 -1.86 5.20 -7.79
C GLN A 437 -2.85 5.16 -8.96
N THR A 438 -2.53 4.45 -10.06
CA THR A 438 -3.46 4.24 -11.19
C THR A 438 -4.81 3.68 -10.74
N TYR A 439 -4.79 2.77 -9.77
CA TYR A 439 -5.99 2.08 -9.28
C TYR A 439 -6.49 2.62 -7.94
N GLY A 440 -5.86 3.67 -7.41
CA GLY A 440 -6.19 4.25 -6.11
C GLY A 440 -6.08 3.24 -4.96
N ASP A 441 -5.17 2.27 -5.06
CA ASP A 441 -4.89 1.26 -4.04
C ASP A 441 -3.67 1.69 -3.20
N THR A 442 -3.51 1.11 -2.02
CA THR A 442 -2.28 1.22 -1.20
C THR A 442 -1.43 -0.03 -1.27
N HIS A 443 -2.00 -1.11 -1.81
CA HIS A 443 -1.32 -2.39 -1.93
C HIS A 443 -0.94 -2.68 -3.38
N TYR A 444 0.30 -3.11 -3.58
CA TYR A 444 0.71 -3.66 -4.86
C TYR A 444 0.21 -5.11 -5.00
N ARG A 445 -0.40 -5.42 -6.15
CA ARG A 445 -1.04 -6.71 -6.46
C ARG A 445 -0.58 -7.24 -7.82
N TRP A 446 0.27 -8.27 -7.80
CA TRP A 446 0.67 -9.02 -9.00
C TRP A 446 -0.36 -10.08 -9.42
N GLY A 447 -1.63 -10.00 -9.03
CA GLY A 447 -2.64 -11.06 -9.28
C GLY A 447 -3.11 -11.71 -7.98
N THR A 448 -3.03 -13.04 -7.88
CA THR A 448 -3.54 -13.80 -6.71
C THR A 448 -2.53 -14.00 -5.58
N GLU A 449 -1.32 -13.48 -5.74
CA GLU A 449 -0.29 -13.45 -4.71
C GLU A 449 -0.68 -12.48 -3.58
N ALA A 450 -0.09 -12.67 -2.40
CA ALA A 450 -0.35 -11.78 -1.26
C ALA A 450 0.06 -10.35 -1.64
N ALA A 451 -0.86 -9.42 -1.44
CA ALA A 451 -0.59 -8.02 -1.75
C ALA A 451 0.48 -7.47 -0.80
N ILE A 452 1.34 -6.58 -1.29
CA ILE A 452 2.29 -5.86 -0.44
C ILE A 452 1.72 -4.47 -0.18
N ASP A 453 1.47 -4.17 1.10
CA ASP A 453 1.11 -2.83 1.54
C ASP A 453 2.32 -1.90 1.37
N LEU A 454 2.16 -0.84 0.59
CA LEU A 454 3.20 0.17 0.37
C LEU A 454 3.00 1.42 1.23
N GLU A 455 1.84 1.57 1.87
CA GLU A 455 1.45 2.76 2.63
C GLU A 455 1.87 2.64 4.10
N SER A 456 1.31 1.67 4.84
CA SER A 456 1.52 1.58 6.29
C SER A 456 2.95 1.22 6.78
N PRO A 457 3.88 0.69 5.95
CA PRO A 457 5.23 0.45 6.39
C PRO A 457 5.96 1.73 6.84
N ARG A 458 6.43 1.71 8.07
CA ARG A 458 7.17 2.81 8.73
C ARG A 458 8.39 2.29 9.48
N TRP A 459 8.96 3.07 10.40
CA TRP A 459 10.08 2.62 11.24
C TRP A 459 9.75 1.32 11.96
N PHE A 460 10.67 0.36 11.90
CA PHE A 460 10.56 -0.96 12.55
C PHE A 460 9.41 -1.85 12.08
N SER A 461 8.74 -1.54 10.97
CA SER A 461 7.77 -2.46 10.35
C SER A 461 8.44 -3.80 10.00
N GLU A 462 7.82 -4.91 10.40
CA GLU A 462 8.37 -6.26 10.20
C GLU A 462 8.60 -6.54 8.71
N GLY A 463 9.78 -7.04 8.36
CA GLY A 463 10.14 -7.37 6.97
C GLY A 463 10.47 -6.16 6.09
N TRP A 464 10.50 -4.95 6.65
CA TRP A 464 10.91 -3.74 5.94
C TRP A 464 12.24 -3.21 6.47
N PRO A 465 13.20 -2.86 5.59
CA PRO A 465 14.43 -2.24 6.01
C PRO A 465 14.15 -0.86 6.64
N SER A 466 14.99 -0.50 7.59
CA SER A 466 15.07 0.83 8.20
C SER A 466 16.53 1.29 8.15
N GLY A 467 16.80 2.59 8.29
CA GLY A 467 18.18 3.09 8.23
C GLY A 467 18.67 3.29 6.80
N VAL A 468 19.99 3.31 6.61
CA VAL A 468 20.70 3.57 5.31
C VAL A 468 20.38 2.61 4.17
N LYS A 469 19.52 1.61 4.42
CA LYS A 469 19.09 0.63 3.43
C LYS A 469 17.64 0.86 2.98
N ALA A 470 16.91 1.76 3.64
CA ALA A 470 15.53 2.05 3.31
C ALA A 470 15.39 2.89 2.04
N ASP A 471 16.28 3.86 1.82
CA ASP A 471 16.38 4.62 0.58
C ASP A 471 16.82 3.75 -0.62
N TRP A 472 17.27 2.53 -0.36
CA TRP A 472 17.65 1.53 -1.36
C TRP A 472 16.54 0.53 -1.65
N THR A 473 15.35 0.68 -1.05
CA THR A 473 14.23 -0.25 -1.21
C THR A 473 13.09 0.41 -1.97
N GLU A 474 12.76 -0.13 -3.13
CA GLU A 474 11.75 0.41 -4.05
C GLU A 474 10.40 0.63 -3.38
N GLY A 475 9.93 -0.28 -2.52
CA GLY A 475 8.66 -0.12 -1.82
C GLY A 475 8.65 1.04 -0.81
N ARG A 476 9.80 1.40 -0.22
CA ARG A 476 9.92 2.59 0.65
C ARG A 476 9.87 3.89 -0.15
N VAL A 477 10.43 3.87 -1.36
CA VAL A 477 10.34 4.99 -2.29
C VAL A 477 8.91 5.13 -2.80
N ALA A 478 8.25 4.01 -3.14
CA ALA A 478 6.86 4.01 -3.58
C ALA A 478 5.92 4.52 -2.49
N GLY A 479 6.07 4.08 -1.24
CA GLY A 479 5.33 4.60 -0.09
C GLY A 479 5.55 6.10 0.11
N ALA A 480 6.80 6.58 0.04
CA ALA A 480 7.08 8.01 0.13
C ALA A 480 6.43 8.85 -0.99
N LEU A 481 6.29 8.30 -2.20
CA LEU A 481 5.57 8.96 -3.29
C LEU A 481 4.05 8.90 -3.09
N LEU A 482 3.55 7.85 -2.44
CA LEU A 482 2.13 7.66 -2.12
C LEU A 482 1.67 8.68 -1.08
N ASP A 483 2.37 8.78 0.06
CA ASP A 483 2.15 9.80 1.10
C ASP A 483 2.25 11.22 0.54
N LEU A 484 3.21 11.49 -0.36
CA LEU A 484 3.30 12.81 -1.02
C LEU A 484 2.11 13.09 -1.94
N ALA A 485 1.52 12.05 -2.53
CA ALA A 485 0.42 12.18 -3.47
C ALA A 485 -0.95 12.22 -2.79
N ASP A 486 -1.09 11.63 -1.61
CA ASP A 486 -2.40 11.35 -1.04
C ASP A 486 -2.80 12.29 0.10
N SER A 487 -4.06 12.24 0.53
CA SER A 487 -4.55 13.18 1.53
C SER A 487 -5.75 12.65 2.32
N GLY A 488 -6.06 13.33 3.41
CA GLY A 488 -7.29 13.15 4.18
C GLY A 488 -7.24 11.93 5.08
N THR A 489 -8.05 10.92 4.77
CA THR A 489 -8.20 9.73 5.62
C THR A 489 -7.08 8.71 5.44
N ARG A 490 -6.22 8.89 4.44
CA ARG A 490 -5.05 8.05 4.22
C ARG A 490 -3.84 8.53 5.03
N ASN A 491 -3.75 9.84 5.26
CA ASN A 491 -2.70 10.45 6.06
C ASN A 491 -2.44 9.75 7.40
N GLU A 492 -1.18 9.46 7.63
CA GLU A 492 -0.72 8.75 8.81
C GLU A 492 -0.31 9.70 9.94
N LYS A 493 -0.32 9.20 11.17
CA LYS A 493 -0.35 10.03 12.38
C LYS A 493 0.80 11.04 12.55
N TYR A 494 2.03 10.75 12.10
CA TYR A 494 3.22 11.43 12.61
C TYR A 494 3.90 12.41 11.66
N TRP A 495 4.13 12.02 10.40
CA TRP A 495 4.94 12.81 9.46
C TRP A 495 4.42 12.78 8.02
N ASP A 496 3.29 12.13 7.82
CA ASP A 496 2.50 12.18 6.61
C ASP A 496 1.19 12.92 6.95
N VAL A 497 1.25 14.25 6.93
CA VAL A 497 0.15 15.11 7.41
C VAL A 497 -0.27 16.17 6.38
N SER A 498 0.29 16.11 5.19
CA SER A 498 0.06 17.06 4.11
C SER A 498 0.23 16.36 2.76
N SER A 499 -0.23 17.01 1.69
CA SER A 499 -0.26 16.42 0.35
C SER A 499 0.18 17.40 -0.73
N LEU A 500 0.91 16.89 -1.71
CA LEU A 500 1.13 17.56 -2.99
C LEU A 500 0.04 17.23 -4.02
N GLY A 501 -0.76 16.19 -3.79
CA GLY A 501 -1.56 15.54 -4.82
C GLY A 501 -0.70 14.74 -5.80
N PRO A 502 -1.26 13.76 -6.53
CA PRO A 502 -0.55 13.09 -7.61
C PRO A 502 -0.10 14.08 -8.70
N GLU A 503 -0.83 15.20 -8.89
CA GLU A 503 -0.43 16.27 -9.79
C GLU A 503 0.86 16.96 -9.34
N GLY A 504 1.03 17.18 -8.04
CA GLY A 504 2.22 17.81 -7.48
C GLY A 504 3.45 16.90 -7.59
N VAL A 505 3.28 15.59 -7.36
CA VAL A 505 4.32 14.57 -7.56
C VAL A 505 4.75 14.52 -9.03
N VAL A 506 3.80 14.41 -9.97
CA VAL A 506 4.10 14.40 -11.41
C VAL A 506 4.73 15.72 -11.87
N ALA A 507 4.23 16.86 -11.39
CA ALA A 507 4.81 18.17 -11.73
C ALA A 507 6.25 18.33 -11.25
N ALA A 508 6.62 17.70 -10.13
CA ALA A 508 7.99 17.65 -9.64
C ALA A 508 8.86 16.73 -10.50
N PHE A 509 8.35 15.53 -10.80
CA PHE A 509 9.00 14.54 -11.66
C PHE A 509 9.35 15.12 -13.04
N LEU A 510 8.45 15.88 -13.67
CA LEU A 510 8.67 16.44 -15.01
C LEU A 510 9.86 17.45 -15.11
N LYS A 511 10.33 18.01 -13.99
CA LYS A 511 11.29 19.14 -14.03
C LYS A 511 12.70 18.73 -14.44
N ALA A 512 13.18 17.58 -14.00
CA ALA A 512 14.55 17.15 -14.24
C ALA A 512 14.69 15.64 -14.12
N PRO A 513 15.58 15.01 -14.92
CA PRO A 513 16.00 13.65 -14.64
C PRO A 513 16.76 13.64 -13.30
N VAL A 514 16.23 12.89 -12.33
CA VAL A 514 16.83 12.68 -11.02
C VAL A 514 17.30 11.23 -10.90
N ALA A 515 18.36 10.99 -10.14
CA ALA A 515 18.93 9.65 -9.97
C ALA A 515 18.44 8.96 -8.69
N GLY A 516 17.66 9.66 -7.85
CA GLY A 516 17.17 9.13 -6.59
C GLY A 516 16.06 10.00 -5.98
N VAL A 517 15.37 9.43 -4.99
CA VAL A 517 14.27 10.09 -4.28
C VAL A 517 14.71 11.35 -3.51
N HIS A 518 15.97 11.40 -3.05
CA HIS A 518 16.51 12.61 -2.41
C HIS A 518 16.69 13.77 -3.40
N ASP A 519 17.13 13.48 -4.63
CA ASP A 519 17.25 14.48 -5.70
C ASP A 519 15.86 14.97 -6.14
N PHE A 520 14.88 14.05 -6.21
CA PHE A 520 13.47 14.39 -6.43
C PHE A 520 12.97 15.38 -5.36
N ALA A 521 13.15 15.06 -4.09
CA ALA A 521 12.71 15.92 -2.99
C ALA A 521 13.43 17.28 -2.98
N ALA A 522 14.71 17.33 -3.38
CA ALA A 522 15.45 18.59 -3.51
C ALA A 522 14.96 19.46 -4.69
N ALA A 523 14.40 18.85 -5.73
CA ALA A 523 13.84 19.55 -6.90
C ALA A 523 12.43 20.15 -6.64
N LEU A 524 11.81 19.81 -5.51
CA LEU A 524 10.54 20.41 -5.09
C LEU A 524 10.70 21.90 -4.77
N PRO A 525 9.63 22.71 -4.94
CA PRO A 525 9.61 24.09 -4.45
C PRO A 525 9.95 24.16 -2.96
N ALA A 526 10.61 25.23 -2.51
CA ALA A 526 11.09 25.35 -1.13
C ALA A 526 9.99 25.12 -0.08
N GLN A 527 8.76 25.55 -0.35
CA GLN A 527 7.61 25.34 0.53
C GLN A 527 7.23 23.85 0.70
N ASN A 528 7.48 23.00 -0.31
CA ASN A 528 7.14 21.58 -0.31
C ASN A 528 8.33 20.71 0.13
N GLN A 529 9.55 21.26 0.20
CA GLN A 529 10.72 20.51 0.63
C GLN A 529 10.64 20.10 2.12
N ALA A 530 10.02 20.91 2.97
CA ALA A 530 9.87 20.58 4.39
C ALA A 530 8.94 19.36 4.58
N GLU A 531 7.83 19.34 3.83
CA GLU A 531 6.89 18.24 3.75
C GLU A 531 7.53 16.97 3.21
N ALA A 532 8.24 17.04 2.07
CA ALA A 532 8.94 15.89 1.54
C ALA A 532 10.01 15.33 2.49
N ARG A 533 10.66 16.19 3.29
CA ARG A 533 11.57 15.70 4.33
C ARG A 533 10.85 14.94 5.45
N ALA A 534 9.64 15.35 5.82
CA ALA A 534 8.83 14.65 6.81
C ALA A 534 8.35 13.30 6.27
N VAL A 535 7.81 13.26 5.06
CA VAL A 535 7.34 12.03 4.40
C VAL A 535 8.49 11.03 4.17
N LEU A 536 9.63 11.50 3.67
CA LEU A 536 10.79 10.62 3.50
C LEU A 536 11.31 10.08 4.84
N PHE A 537 11.19 10.86 5.92
CA PHE A 537 11.49 10.35 7.25
C PHE A 537 10.44 9.34 7.72
N HIS A 538 9.15 9.56 7.44
CA HIS A 538 8.07 8.61 7.73
C HIS A 538 8.39 7.23 7.15
N ASN A 539 8.73 7.22 5.86
CA ASN A 539 9.06 6.05 5.07
C ASN A 539 10.47 5.52 5.32
N THR A 540 11.19 6.05 6.31
CA THR A 540 12.55 5.64 6.71
C THR A 540 13.65 5.90 5.67
N VAL A 541 13.30 6.47 4.51
CA VAL A 541 14.21 6.88 3.42
C VAL A 541 15.17 7.96 3.89
N ARG A 542 14.74 8.84 4.79
CA ARG A 542 15.59 9.85 5.43
C ARG A 542 15.82 9.50 6.89
N LEU A 543 17.08 9.67 7.35
CA LEU A 543 17.49 9.30 8.71
C LEU A 543 17.52 10.45 9.70
N ASP A 544 17.43 11.69 9.24
CA ASP A 544 17.44 12.88 10.05
C ASP A 544 16.11 13.63 9.89
N HIS A 545 15.44 13.86 11.02
CA HIS A 545 14.30 14.76 11.08
C HIS A 545 14.37 15.62 12.33
N TYR A 546 14.09 16.90 12.14
CA TYR A 546 14.17 17.92 13.18
C TYR A 546 12.79 18.52 13.37
N GLU A 547 12.35 18.56 14.62
CA GLU A 547 11.09 19.19 15.02
C GLU A 547 11.35 20.20 16.13
N ILE A 548 10.63 21.32 16.12
CA ILE A 548 10.68 22.28 17.22
C ILE A 548 9.57 21.95 18.21
N LEU A 549 9.93 21.79 19.48
CA LEU A 549 8.99 21.74 20.60
C LEU A 549 8.66 23.16 21.05
N ASP A 550 7.38 23.52 20.93
CA ASP A 550 6.88 24.80 21.43
C ASP A 550 6.61 24.73 22.94
N ASP A 551 6.80 25.87 23.63
CA ASP A 551 6.48 26.00 25.05
C ASP A 551 5.04 25.56 25.35
N ARG A 552 4.91 24.62 26.29
CA ARG A 552 3.65 24.08 26.81
C ARG A 552 2.79 23.36 25.77
N LYS A 553 3.40 22.83 24.72
CA LYS A 553 2.73 22.05 23.66
C LYS A 553 3.28 20.63 23.62
N ALA A 554 2.41 19.66 23.88
CA ALA A 554 2.78 18.25 23.79
C ALA A 554 2.97 17.79 22.35
N ALA A 555 4.00 16.97 22.14
CA ALA A 555 4.27 16.25 20.90
C ALA A 555 4.20 14.74 21.17
N TYR A 556 3.39 14.02 20.40
CA TYR A 556 3.30 12.56 20.47
C TYR A 556 4.15 11.94 19.37
N ARG A 557 5.09 11.05 19.70
CA ARG A 557 6.02 10.45 18.73
C ARG A 557 6.35 9.00 19.10
N PRO A 558 6.76 8.16 18.14
CA PRO A 558 7.35 6.86 18.46
C PRO A 558 8.77 7.05 19.01
N ALA A 559 9.17 6.22 19.98
CA ALA A 559 10.54 6.17 20.49
C ALA A 559 11.47 5.36 19.56
N ASN A 560 12.79 5.47 19.80
CA ASN A 560 13.88 4.79 19.07
C ASN A 560 14.05 5.18 17.60
N VAL A 561 13.19 6.03 17.05
CA VAL A 561 13.42 6.64 15.73
C VAL A 561 14.51 7.70 15.83
N PRO A 562 15.29 7.97 14.75
CA PRO A 562 16.32 9.00 14.75
C PRO A 562 15.74 10.42 14.59
N LEU A 563 14.74 10.73 15.40
CA LEU A 563 14.12 12.06 15.52
C LEU A 563 14.93 12.92 16.50
N VAL A 564 15.19 14.17 16.11
CA VAL A 564 15.74 15.20 17.00
C VAL A 564 14.66 16.25 17.25
N GLN A 565 14.31 16.45 18.52
CA GLN A 565 13.33 17.44 18.92
C GLN A 565 14.04 18.63 19.58
N ASP A 566 14.15 19.73 18.86
CA ASP A 566 14.81 20.94 19.32
C ASP A 566 13.86 21.81 20.15
N PHE A 567 14.38 22.48 21.17
CA PHE A 567 13.70 23.56 21.87
C PHE A 567 14.68 24.66 22.23
N PHE A 568 14.16 25.85 22.51
CA PHE A 568 14.97 27.00 22.90
C PHE A 568 14.75 27.32 24.38
N SER A 569 15.84 27.47 25.14
CA SER A 569 15.75 28.11 26.45
C SER A 569 15.44 29.59 26.29
N VAL A 570 14.79 30.19 27.28
CA VAL A 570 14.64 31.65 27.37
C VAL A 570 15.68 32.22 28.31
N ALA A 571 16.34 33.30 27.89
CA ALA A 571 17.36 34.00 28.67
C ALA A 571 16.89 34.29 30.09
N GLY A 572 17.67 33.86 31.09
CA GLY A 572 17.37 34.09 32.51
C GLY A 572 16.29 33.17 33.11
N SER A 573 15.68 32.28 32.33
CA SER A 573 14.60 31.41 32.79
C SER A 573 14.99 29.94 32.81
N TRP A 574 14.46 29.20 33.78
CA TRP A 574 14.54 27.75 33.76
C TRP A 574 13.63 27.18 32.67
N SER A 575 14.05 26.07 32.06
CA SER A 575 13.21 25.28 31.15
C SER A 575 13.22 23.81 31.58
N VAL A 576 12.16 23.07 31.29
CA VAL A 576 12.09 21.61 31.54
C VAL A 576 11.56 20.96 30.29
N VAL A 577 12.24 19.92 29.82
CA VAL A 577 11.64 18.99 28.85
C VAL A 577 11.35 17.69 29.60
N ALA A 578 10.14 17.17 29.40
CA ALA A 578 9.66 15.96 30.03
C ALA A 578 9.10 15.01 28.98
N THR A 579 9.23 13.71 29.23
CA THR A 579 8.67 12.66 28.38
C THR A 579 8.00 11.57 29.20
N THR A 580 6.98 10.93 28.64
CA THR A 580 6.28 9.80 29.26
C THR A 580 5.74 8.87 28.16
N PRO A 581 5.56 7.57 28.42
CA PRO A 581 4.84 6.71 27.50
C PRO A 581 3.40 7.23 27.33
N SER A 582 2.85 7.19 26.12
CA SER A 582 1.51 7.74 25.84
C SER A 582 0.37 6.83 26.28
N GLY A 583 0.65 5.56 26.63
CA GLY A 583 -0.32 4.56 27.07
C GLY A 583 -0.05 4.07 28.50
N ALA A 584 -1.12 3.69 29.22
CA ALA A 584 -1.03 3.22 30.60
C ALA A 584 -0.21 1.92 30.77
N ASP A 585 -0.12 1.12 29.71
CA ASP A 585 0.65 -0.12 29.64
C ASP A 585 1.96 0.05 28.84
N GLY A 586 2.35 1.29 28.52
CA GLY A 586 3.55 1.57 27.73
C GLY A 586 4.84 1.15 28.43
N SER A 587 5.84 0.74 27.66
CA SER A 587 7.20 0.53 28.15
C SER A 587 7.83 1.86 28.60
N ASP A 588 8.77 1.77 29.54
CA ASP A 588 9.56 2.92 30.01
C ASP A 588 10.26 3.67 28.86
N VAL A 589 10.42 4.98 29.02
CA VAL A 589 11.08 5.84 28.03
C VAL A 589 12.12 6.71 28.70
N ASP A 590 13.33 6.69 28.16
CA ASP A 590 14.44 7.51 28.64
C ASP A 590 14.53 8.80 27.84
N LEU A 591 14.89 9.88 28.52
CA LEU A 591 15.10 11.19 27.92
C LEU A 591 16.58 11.56 27.91
N LYS A 592 17.07 11.99 26.76
CA LYS A 592 18.39 12.59 26.62
C LYS A 592 18.25 13.99 26.04
N VAL A 593 18.84 14.98 26.72
CA VAL A 593 18.88 16.37 26.26
C VAL A 593 20.33 16.79 26.09
N ALA A 594 20.64 17.46 24.99
CA ALA A 594 21.99 17.86 24.63
C ALA A 594 22.02 19.33 24.21
N ARG A 595 22.99 20.09 24.74
CA ARG A 595 23.35 21.41 24.20
C ARG A 595 24.22 21.27 22.94
N ASP A 596 25.04 20.23 22.92
CA ASP A 596 25.87 19.79 21.80
C ASP A 596 26.06 18.26 21.89
N PRO A 597 26.54 17.57 20.84
CA PRO A 597 26.65 16.11 20.82
C PRO A 597 27.45 15.48 21.98
N GLN A 598 28.34 16.23 22.64
CA GLN A 598 29.21 15.74 23.71
C GLN A 598 28.70 16.06 25.12
N SER A 599 27.76 17.00 25.28
CA SER A 599 27.35 17.52 26.59
C SER A 599 26.04 16.95 27.13
N ALA A 600 25.56 15.83 26.57
CA ALA A 600 24.24 15.30 26.86
C ALA A 600 23.99 14.94 28.34
N VAL A 601 22.79 15.28 28.82
CA VAL A 601 22.24 14.91 30.12
C VAL A 601 21.13 13.89 29.89
N THR A 602 21.22 12.74 30.55
CA THR A 602 20.23 11.66 30.44
C THR A 602 19.44 11.51 31.74
N SER A 603 18.12 11.40 31.60
CA SER A 603 17.19 10.94 32.61
C SER A 603 16.67 9.57 32.20
N ALA A 604 16.82 8.59 33.07
CA ALA A 604 16.45 7.19 32.85
C ALA A 604 15.98 6.58 34.17
N GLN A 605 14.72 6.84 34.54
CA GLN A 605 14.12 6.31 35.76
C GLN A 605 13.26 5.09 35.43
N TRP A 606 13.72 3.93 35.86
CA TRP A 606 13.18 2.61 35.52
C TRP A 606 11.77 2.37 36.09
N SER A 607 10.74 2.96 35.48
CA SER A 607 9.34 2.56 35.65
C SER A 607 8.45 3.21 34.58
N ALA A 608 7.67 2.40 33.88
CA ALA A 608 6.65 2.81 32.89
C ALA A 608 5.67 3.91 33.34
N SER A 609 5.48 4.11 34.65
CA SER A 609 4.54 5.08 35.23
C SER A 609 5.17 6.38 35.72
N SER A 610 6.49 6.56 35.55
CA SER A 610 7.21 7.76 35.98
C SER A 610 7.76 8.52 34.78
N PRO A 611 7.24 9.72 34.46
CA PRO A 611 7.79 10.52 33.37
C PRO A 611 9.26 10.90 33.62
N ASP A 612 10.11 10.81 32.61
CA ASP A 612 11.47 11.32 32.70
C ASP A 612 11.54 12.80 32.35
N PHE A 613 12.46 13.54 32.97
CA PHE A 613 12.65 14.96 32.65
C PHE A 613 14.10 15.42 32.83
N VAL A 614 14.45 16.45 32.08
CA VAL A 614 15.70 17.21 32.24
C VAL A 614 15.35 18.68 32.38
N ALA A 615 15.85 19.31 33.44
CA ALA A 615 15.74 20.74 33.65
C ALA A 615 16.98 21.46 33.12
N VAL A 616 16.77 22.48 32.30
CA VAL A 616 17.80 23.39 31.78
C VAL A 616 17.85 24.62 32.67
N GLN A 617 19.04 24.95 33.16
CA GLN A 617 19.27 26.10 34.00
C GLN A 617 19.21 27.40 33.19
N PRO A 618 18.90 28.55 33.84
CA PRO A 618 18.94 29.85 33.19
C PRO A 618 20.25 30.11 32.43
N THR A 619 20.11 30.44 31.15
CA THR A 619 21.21 30.80 30.27
C THR A 619 21.31 32.34 30.11
N PRO A 620 22.48 32.88 29.73
CA PRO A 620 22.64 34.32 29.48
C PRO A 620 21.84 34.85 28.27
N GLY A 621 21.45 33.97 27.35
CA GLY A 621 20.71 34.26 26.14
C GLY A 621 19.91 33.04 25.70
N ASP A 622 19.09 33.19 24.67
CA ASP A 622 18.34 32.06 24.14
C ASP A 622 19.31 31.06 23.48
N GLU A 623 19.20 29.78 23.84
CA GLU A 623 20.09 28.72 23.38
C GLU A 623 19.27 27.51 22.93
N PRO A 624 19.63 26.86 21.80
CA PRO A 624 18.97 25.65 21.34
C PRO A 624 19.47 24.42 22.11
N PHE A 625 18.56 23.48 22.34
CA PHE A 625 18.83 22.18 22.93
C PHE A 625 18.10 21.10 22.14
N ALA A 626 18.74 19.95 21.95
CA ALA A 626 18.19 18.80 21.27
C ALA A 626 17.72 17.75 22.29
N ALA A 627 16.48 17.32 22.20
CA ALA A 627 15.90 16.22 22.96
C ALA A 627 15.74 14.97 22.07
N THR A 628 16.08 13.82 22.62
CA THR A 628 15.91 12.50 22.00
C THR A 628 15.35 11.53 23.02
N VAL A 629 14.40 10.68 22.60
CA VAL A 629 13.72 9.72 23.46
C VAL A 629 14.02 8.29 23.02
N THR A 630 14.44 7.45 23.96
CA THR A 630 14.69 6.01 23.72
C THR A 630 13.77 5.16 24.58
N SER A 631 13.56 3.90 24.18
CA SER A 631 12.79 2.92 24.94
C SER A 631 13.38 1.53 24.78
N GLY A 632 13.12 0.65 25.74
CA GLY A 632 13.40 -0.78 25.60
C GLY A 632 12.50 -1.49 24.57
N THR A 633 11.50 -0.80 24.03
CA THR A 633 10.59 -1.30 22.99
C THR A 633 10.61 -0.37 21.79
N ASP A 634 10.94 -0.92 20.61
CA ASP A 634 10.89 -0.17 19.36
C ASP A 634 9.48 0.32 19.09
N TYR A 635 9.37 1.57 18.60
CA TYR A 635 8.12 2.22 18.27
C TYR A 635 7.15 2.43 19.46
N GLN A 636 7.64 2.40 20.70
CA GLN A 636 6.85 2.81 21.87
C GLN A 636 6.41 4.28 21.71
N GLU A 637 5.11 4.52 21.59
CA GLU A 637 4.58 5.87 21.54
C GLU A 637 4.81 6.59 22.88
N HIS A 638 5.28 7.82 22.80
CA HIS A 638 5.54 8.69 23.93
C HIS A 638 4.98 10.08 23.68
N LEU A 639 4.76 10.82 24.76
CA LEU A 639 4.49 12.25 24.76
C LEU A 639 5.74 12.95 25.27
N THR A 640 6.16 14.01 24.58
CA THR A 640 7.20 14.95 25.05
C THR A 640 6.64 16.35 25.09
N GLU A 641 7.01 17.12 26.11
CA GLU A 641 6.63 18.53 26.26
C GLU A 641 7.79 19.32 26.85
N VAL A 642 7.98 20.55 26.36
CA VAL A 642 8.83 21.56 26.98
C VAL A 642 7.99 22.59 27.73
N ALA A 643 8.43 23.01 28.90
CA ALA A 643 7.84 24.12 29.64
C ALA A 643 8.93 25.08 30.12
N VAL A 644 8.75 26.38 29.87
CA VAL A 644 9.62 27.46 30.31
C VAL A 644 9.01 28.15 31.53
N ALA A 645 9.83 28.39 32.56
CA ALA A 645 9.39 29.11 33.76
C ALA A 645 8.93 30.53 33.36
N PRO A 646 7.71 30.94 33.75
CA PRO A 646 7.26 32.30 33.52
C PRO A 646 8.04 33.26 34.41
N ASP A 647 7.96 34.55 34.11
CA ASP A 647 8.48 35.59 34.99
C ASP A 647 7.80 35.55 36.36
N GLY A 648 8.60 35.77 37.41
CA GLY A 648 8.15 35.84 38.79
C GLY A 648 8.32 34.52 39.56
N ASP A 649 8.79 34.66 40.79
CA ASP A 649 9.00 33.53 41.71
C ASP A 649 7.76 33.22 42.55
N LEU A 650 7.62 31.95 42.93
CA LEU A 650 6.70 31.49 43.97
C LEU A 650 7.15 32.06 45.33
N GLU A 651 6.49 33.14 45.74
CA GLU A 651 6.74 33.79 47.02
C GLU A 651 6.24 32.94 48.20
N LYS A 652 6.96 33.04 49.33
CA LYS A 652 6.56 32.40 50.58
C LYS A 652 5.21 32.95 51.05
N GLY A 653 4.24 32.07 51.27
CA GLY A 653 2.91 32.45 51.74
C GLY A 653 1.94 32.91 50.65
N THR A 654 2.35 32.90 49.38
CA THR A 654 1.49 33.28 48.24
C THR A 654 1.29 32.07 47.32
N PRO A 655 0.20 31.30 47.49
CA PRO A 655 -0.09 30.17 46.62
C PRO A 655 -0.36 30.62 45.18
N MET A 656 0.01 29.80 44.22
CA MET A 656 -0.29 29.96 42.80
C MET A 656 -1.24 28.85 42.35
N GLU A 657 -2.22 29.21 41.52
CA GLU A 657 -3.14 28.26 40.91
C GLU A 657 -2.97 28.26 39.39
N PHE A 658 -2.93 27.07 38.79
CA PHE A 658 -2.86 26.89 37.34
C PHE A 658 -3.56 25.58 36.96
N SER A 659 -3.80 25.35 35.67
CA SER A 659 -4.43 24.13 35.17
C SER A 659 -3.46 23.31 34.34
N MET A 660 -3.54 22.00 34.48
CA MET A 660 -2.83 21.03 33.64
C MET A 660 -3.89 20.15 32.96
N GLY A 661 -4.20 20.44 31.69
CA GLY A 661 -5.13 19.69 30.87
C GLY A 661 -4.57 18.33 30.43
N ALA A 662 -5.37 17.50 29.74
CA ALA A 662 -4.98 16.20 29.19
C ALA A 662 -3.82 16.25 28.16
N ASP A 663 -3.52 17.40 27.61
CA ASP A 663 -2.40 17.71 26.71
C ASP A 663 -1.16 18.29 27.42
N ARG A 664 -1.18 18.42 28.76
CA ARG A 664 -0.08 18.98 29.56
C ARG A 664 0.53 17.93 30.50
N LEU A 665 1.78 17.56 30.24
CA LEU A 665 2.64 16.70 31.05
C LEU A 665 3.38 17.46 32.15
N VAL A 666 3.93 18.64 31.86
CA VAL A 666 4.85 19.32 32.78
C VAL A 666 4.53 20.80 32.97
N GLU A 667 4.72 21.28 34.20
CA GLU A 667 4.70 22.70 34.53
C GLU A 667 5.90 23.04 35.42
N ILE A 668 6.49 24.23 35.21
CA ILE A 668 7.60 24.73 36.00
C ILE A 668 7.30 26.12 36.58
N ARG A 669 7.65 26.29 37.86
CA ARG A 669 7.76 27.57 38.56
C ARG A 669 9.15 27.68 39.18
N THR A 670 9.50 28.86 39.65
CA THR A 670 10.76 29.10 40.34
C THR A 670 10.52 29.63 41.74
N THR A 671 11.50 29.52 42.63
CA THR A 671 11.46 30.14 43.96
C THR A 671 12.86 30.49 44.46
N TRP A 672 13.05 31.68 44.99
CA TRP A 672 14.27 32.04 45.71
C TRP A 672 14.38 31.33 47.06
N ILE A 673 15.47 30.60 47.32
CA ILE A 673 15.75 29.97 48.62
C ILE A 673 17.14 30.37 49.09
N ASP A 674 17.24 30.86 50.33
CA ASP A 674 18.51 31.19 50.96
C ASP A 674 19.18 29.96 51.57
N LYS A 675 20.50 29.88 51.43
CA LYS A 675 21.33 28.84 52.05
C LYS A 675 21.05 28.74 53.56
N GLY A 676 20.78 27.52 54.02
CA GLY A 676 20.49 27.22 55.43
C GLY A 676 19.09 27.62 55.91
N VAL A 677 18.25 28.23 55.06
CA VAL A 677 16.86 28.59 55.42
C VAL A 677 15.91 27.51 54.91
N PRO A 678 15.28 26.71 55.79
CA PRO A 678 14.39 25.64 55.34
C PRO A 678 13.22 26.18 54.51
N ALA A 679 12.81 25.40 53.51
CA ALA A 679 11.63 25.70 52.70
C ALA A 679 10.82 24.43 52.47
N THR A 680 9.50 24.53 52.56
CA THR A 680 8.58 23.45 52.19
C THR A 680 7.75 23.90 51.00
N LEU A 681 7.77 23.10 49.94
CA LEU A 681 6.90 23.28 48.78
C LEU A 681 5.81 22.21 48.80
N SER A 682 4.59 22.60 48.48
CA SER A 682 3.44 21.71 48.44
C SER A 682 2.62 21.95 47.18
N VAL A 683 2.16 20.87 46.56
CA VAL A 683 1.23 20.92 45.45
C VAL A 683 -0.02 20.14 45.80
N VAL A 684 -1.19 20.71 45.51
CA VAL A 684 -2.49 20.08 45.75
C VAL A 684 -3.22 19.98 44.40
N PRO A 685 -3.24 18.79 43.78
CA PRO A 685 -4.04 18.56 42.58
C PRO A 685 -5.53 18.53 42.93
N ARG A 686 -6.37 18.93 41.98
CA ARG A 686 -7.84 18.92 42.08
C ARG A 686 -8.45 18.06 40.97
N ASN A 687 -9.75 17.80 41.07
CA ASN A 687 -10.55 17.15 40.02
C ASN A 687 -10.12 15.72 39.61
N GLY A 688 -9.50 14.96 40.50
CA GLY A 688 -9.07 13.59 40.22
C GLY A 688 -7.66 13.48 39.65
N GLN A 689 -6.95 14.59 39.48
CA GLN A 689 -5.60 14.61 38.95
C GLN A 689 -4.58 14.00 39.94
N ASP A 690 -3.60 13.26 39.41
CA ASP A 690 -2.42 12.76 40.12
C ASP A 690 -1.18 13.46 39.56
N VAL A 691 -0.35 14.02 40.44
CA VAL A 691 0.88 14.75 40.09
C VAL A 691 2.02 14.35 41.00
N ASP A 692 3.24 14.45 40.49
CA ASP A 692 4.46 14.43 41.30
C ASP A 692 5.02 15.85 41.43
N LEU A 693 5.70 16.13 42.55
CA LEU A 693 6.39 17.39 42.81
C LEU A 693 7.89 17.18 42.93
N PHE A 694 8.66 17.95 42.16
CA PHE A 694 10.12 17.93 42.20
C PHE A 694 10.69 19.33 42.46
N VAL A 695 11.81 19.37 43.17
CA VAL A 695 12.54 20.61 43.42
C VAL A 695 14.03 20.41 43.12
N LEU A 696 14.59 21.30 42.32
CA LEU A 696 15.99 21.31 41.90
C LEU A 696 16.69 22.58 42.38
N ALA A 697 17.88 22.41 42.94
CA ALA A 697 18.77 23.52 43.29
C ALA A 697 19.57 23.97 42.06
N PRO A 698 19.91 25.26 41.95
CA PRO A 698 20.84 25.72 40.93
C PRO A 698 22.24 25.11 41.16
N ASP A 699 22.92 24.75 40.07
CA ASP A 699 24.26 24.19 40.05
C ASP A 699 25.09 24.86 38.95
N SER A 700 25.91 25.85 39.30
CA SER A 700 26.69 26.62 38.33
C SER A 700 27.72 25.79 37.55
N ALA A 701 28.01 24.55 37.96
CA ALA A 701 28.93 23.67 37.25
C ALA A 701 28.25 22.88 36.11
N LYS A 702 26.93 22.95 36.00
CA LYS A 702 26.14 22.20 35.01
C LYS A 702 25.23 23.14 34.24
N TRP A 703 24.93 22.81 33.00
CA TRP A 703 23.89 23.52 32.23
C TRP A 703 22.51 22.87 32.40
N GLY A 704 22.48 21.55 32.57
CA GLY A 704 21.26 20.75 32.68
C GLY A 704 21.32 19.75 33.85
N LEU A 705 20.16 19.42 34.39
CA LEU A 705 19.99 18.57 35.57
C LEU A 705 18.94 17.48 35.29
N PRO A 706 19.28 16.18 35.42
CA PRO A 706 18.32 15.10 35.22
C PRO A 706 17.37 14.95 36.42
N ARG A 707 16.25 14.23 36.24
CA ARG A 707 15.28 13.90 37.30
C ARG A 707 15.94 13.36 38.57
N SER A 708 16.97 12.52 38.44
CA SER A 708 17.69 11.93 39.58
C SER A 708 18.42 12.94 40.47
N SER A 709 18.64 14.17 40.01
CA SER A 709 19.22 15.26 40.81
C SER A 709 18.16 15.99 41.66
N ALA A 710 16.87 15.74 41.41
CA ALA A 710 15.78 16.44 42.08
C ALA A 710 15.45 15.79 43.42
N ARG A 711 14.95 16.62 44.35
CA ARG A 711 14.19 16.11 45.50
C ARG A 711 12.74 15.98 45.08
N GLY A 712 12.22 14.76 45.06
CA GLY A 712 10.86 14.45 44.66
C GLY A 712 9.95 14.08 45.82
N SER A 713 8.66 14.36 45.67
CA SER A 713 7.55 13.74 46.40
C SER A 713 6.72 13.01 45.35
N ALA A 714 6.65 11.69 45.48
CA ALA A 714 5.89 10.81 44.60
C ALA A 714 5.20 9.75 45.47
N GLY A 715 3.87 9.76 45.52
CA GLY A 715 3.11 8.69 46.19
C GLY A 715 1.84 9.09 46.95
N GLY A 716 1.43 10.35 46.86
CA GLY A 716 0.12 10.81 47.34
C GLY A 716 -1.02 10.15 46.56
N GLY A 717 -0.89 10.07 45.24
CA GLY A 717 -1.95 9.58 44.36
C GLY A 717 -3.03 10.65 44.08
N PRO A 718 -4.11 10.27 43.37
CA PRO A 718 -5.12 11.22 42.90
C PRO A 718 -5.71 12.13 44.00
N ASN A 719 -5.78 13.44 43.74
CA ASN A 719 -6.25 14.49 44.67
C ASN A 719 -5.49 14.57 46.01
N LYS A 720 -4.32 13.95 46.13
CA LYS A 720 -3.53 14.06 47.37
C LYS A 720 -2.44 15.09 47.21
N ALA A 721 -2.21 15.82 48.29
CA ALA A 721 -1.15 16.82 48.33
C ALA A 721 0.22 16.15 48.37
N GLU A 722 1.11 16.54 47.47
CA GLU A 722 2.52 16.18 47.49
C GLU A 722 3.33 17.28 48.20
N ARG A 723 4.41 16.91 48.88
CA ARG A 723 5.22 17.85 49.68
C ARG A 723 6.70 17.52 49.64
N VAL A 724 7.51 18.52 49.26
CA VAL A 724 8.97 18.45 49.29
C VAL A 724 9.50 19.46 50.31
N THR A 725 10.26 18.99 51.29
CA THR A 725 10.93 19.86 52.28
C THR A 725 12.44 19.85 52.07
N ILE A 726 13.02 21.04 51.89
CA ILE A 726 14.46 21.25 51.87
C ILE A 726 14.85 21.75 53.26
N THR A 727 15.30 20.84 54.12
CA THR A 727 15.62 21.15 55.52
C THR A 727 16.91 21.96 55.69
N ASP A 728 17.85 21.84 54.75
CA ASP A 728 19.16 22.49 54.82
C ASP A 728 19.66 22.79 53.39
N PRO A 729 19.14 23.87 52.75
CA PRO A 729 19.56 24.26 51.41
C PRO A 729 21.05 24.60 51.39
N LYS A 730 21.79 24.02 50.44
CA LYS A 730 23.25 24.17 50.35
C LYS A 730 23.72 25.38 49.55
N VAL A 731 22.84 25.93 48.72
CA VAL A 731 23.10 27.05 47.83
C VAL A 731 22.00 28.09 48.01
N THR A 732 22.35 29.37 47.87
CA THR A 732 21.37 30.45 47.73
C THR A 732 21.08 30.63 46.24
N GLY A 733 19.81 30.73 45.86
CA GLY A 733 19.46 31.09 44.48
C GLY A 733 18.03 30.74 44.11
N VAL A 734 17.76 30.77 42.80
CA VAL A 734 16.46 30.45 42.19
C VAL A 734 16.39 28.95 41.95
N TYR A 735 15.56 28.27 42.73
CA TYR A 735 15.29 26.84 42.61
C TYR A 735 14.17 26.60 41.60
N ALA A 736 14.28 25.54 40.80
CA ALA A 736 13.18 25.08 39.94
C ALA A 736 12.20 24.22 40.75
N VAL A 737 10.91 24.46 40.54
CA VAL A 737 9.78 23.75 41.13
C VAL A 737 8.98 23.15 39.99
N ILE A 738 9.04 21.83 39.84
CA ILE A 738 8.53 21.11 38.69
C ILE A 738 7.35 20.27 39.14
N VAL A 739 6.21 20.43 38.46
CA VAL A 739 5.01 19.61 38.65
C VAL A 739 4.85 18.74 37.41
N ILE A 740 4.83 17.43 37.61
CA ILE A 740 4.67 16.44 36.54
C ILE A 740 3.31 15.78 36.71
N ARG A 741 2.50 15.76 35.66
CA ARG A 741 1.22 15.06 35.65
C ARG A 741 1.44 13.57 35.41
N LYS A 742 0.86 12.73 36.27
CA LYS A 742 0.83 11.27 36.10
C LYS A 742 -0.46 10.79 35.45
N SER A 743 -1.60 11.32 35.89
CA SER A 743 -2.91 10.98 35.32
C SER A 743 -3.96 12.04 35.64
N GLY A 744 -5.05 12.02 34.88
CA GLY A 744 -6.17 12.95 35.03
C GLY A 744 -5.84 14.39 34.62
N GLU A 745 -6.86 15.24 34.59
CA GLU A 745 -6.73 16.66 34.25
C GLU A 745 -7.39 17.51 35.33
N GLY A 746 -6.89 18.73 35.54
CA GLY A 746 -7.44 19.56 36.59
C GLY A 746 -6.64 20.81 36.93
N GLY A 747 -7.11 21.47 37.99
CA GLY A 747 -6.42 22.59 38.62
C GLY A 747 -5.40 22.11 39.63
N VAL A 748 -4.33 22.87 39.77
CA VAL A 748 -3.21 22.61 40.67
C VAL A 748 -2.99 23.85 41.52
N LEU A 749 -2.95 23.68 42.84
CA LEU A 749 -2.56 24.73 43.79
C LEU A 749 -1.14 24.46 44.29
N LEU A 750 -0.18 25.30 43.92
CA LEU A 750 1.21 25.22 44.33
C LEU A 750 1.49 26.29 45.40
N ALA A 751 2.18 25.93 46.49
CA ALA A 751 2.48 26.85 47.57
C ALA A 751 3.87 26.60 48.17
N ARG A 752 4.47 27.68 48.70
CA ARG A 752 5.68 27.68 49.51
C ARG A 752 5.37 28.15 50.93
N THR A 753 5.85 27.41 51.93
CA THR A 753 5.74 27.75 53.36
C THR A 753 7.10 27.77 54.06
#